data_AF-A0A485LIT6-F1
#
_entry.id   AF-A0A485LIT6-F1
#
_cell.length_a   1.000
_cell.length_b   1.000
_cell.length_c   1.000
_cell.angle_alpha   90.00
_cell.angle_beta   90.00
_cell.angle_gamma   90.00
#
_symmetry.space_group_name_H-M   'P 1'
#
loop_
_entity.id
_entity.type
_entity.pdbx_description
1 polymer ?
#
loop_
_entity_poly.entity_id
_entity_poly.type
_entity_poly.pdbx_seq_one_letter_code
_entity_poly.pdbx_strand_id
1 'polypeptide(L)'
;MAWKQRPWTPPEHWDDVEKLGDTIPMGIFPDTAAKIVAARVPLDAKYTTKEGEEWTPAHLIAACRERQLVPKMVIDLTNTFKYYDGNAGLESHGVKYVKMKVEGFADVPDQAIVKRFIDALSAWETDLRASPPPSSDESSLTPVVIVHCTHGLNRTGYLIARYLIATRGLSVKDALTTFASARPPGLIKHFYVQTLYDMFEQSEHAVMPTLPAWALNKYDRSKDALLAADKFNDHGKRRRIEEPRKRSPPENWFDPPRMAAAIVADSPFLPMRTLLDDSYDHRDDTWTPEVFLAEQALRGHHVQLVLDLTNTNKYYNGPASFSPDVAYKKFALEGFNAAPRPHDVAAFLTIVDAFEATHPDGHIAIHCTHGLNRTGYLIASYLIARKQYSVQAALDAFGAARPPGLIKYMYIDALHRLHSDASVQVVYPALPPWAEKKYAKRRSPDRRADRRSADRRADRRSADRRDNPPRRLEAPHFWAKTPTYGAWVSLPSTTSPSAKAIHLLPMKAMLDSRYESDGSWTVDALVARMEALATIDKTPLHGLVNLSGKDTFYDAAALPPTLKTLHFNWTTGRVPPQSDVDAFVAAVAEWQAAVGDDDELRVAVHCGTGGVTGYFIAQLLAERAHMSVDDACAAYSAAWPPGYIPKRLQKQLYFVERKKRERGGLAKEPGDDGPMPLTTEQLPKSEQPPLDAVEETKNVDS
;
A
#
# COMPACT_ATOMS: atom_id res chain seq x y z
N MET A 1 -18.08 20.62 -31.97
CA MET A 1 -18.79 20.48 -30.67
C MET A 1 -17.76 20.32 -29.58
N ALA A 2 -17.69 21.26 -28.64
CA ALA A 2 -16.78 21.18 -27.49
C ALA A 2 -17.18 19.99 -26.61
N TRP A 3 -16.23 19.07 -26.37
CA TRP A 3 -16.40 18.00 -25.39
C TRP A 3 -16.43 18.64 -24.00
N LYS A 4 -17.64 18.97 -23.50
CA LYS A 4 -17.82 19.38 -22.09
C LYS A 4 -17.34 18.22 -21.21
N GLN A 5 -16.28 18.43 -20.43
CA GLN A 5 -15.87 17.49 -19.39
C GLN A 5 -17.08 17.23 -18.48
N ARG A 6 -17.40 15.96 -18.23
CA ARG A 6 -18.44 15.61 -17.26
C ARG A 6 -17.99 16.07 -15.87
N PRO A 7 -18.83 16.77 -15.10
CA PRO A 7 -18.48 17.22 -13.75
C PRO A 7 -18.26 16.04 -12.80
N TRP A 8 -17.42 16.23 -11.78
CA TRP A 8 -17.19 15.20 -10.76
C TRP A 8 -18.40 15.14 -9.82
N THR A 9 -18.83 13.93 -9.45
CA THR A 9 -19.91 13.75 -8.47
C THR A 9 -19.34 13.44 -7.09
N PRO A 10 -19.96 13.96 -6.00
CA PRO A 10 -19.62 13.61 -4.63
C PRO A 10 -19.64 12.08 -4.39
N PRO A 11 -18.95 11.59 -3.34
CA PRO A 11 -19.10 10.21 -2.90
C PRO A 11 -20.56 9.85 -2.62
N GLU A 12 -20.92 8.59 -2.82
CA GLU A 12 -22.25 8.08 -2.47
C GLU A 12 -22.57 8.31 -0.98
N HIS A 13 -23.79 8.78 -0.69
CA HIS A 13 -24.27 9.14 0.65
C HIS A 13 -23.43 10.21 1.36
N TRP A 14 -22.74 11.07 0.60
CA TRP A 14 -21.91 12.13 1.18
C TRP A 14 -22.76 13.24 1.80
N ASP A 15 -23.88 13.58 1.17
CA ASP A 15 -24.85 14.58 1.63
C ASP A 15 -25.87 14.03 2.65
N ASP A 16 -25.96 12.71 2.83
CA ASP A 16 -26.80 12.06 3.86
C ASP A 16 -26.21 12.17 5.28
N VAL A 17 -24.98 12.65 5.41
CA VAL A 17 -24.31 12.90 6.70
C VAL A 17 -24.07 14.38 6.89
N GLU A 18 -24.26 14.86 8.11
CA GLU A 18 -24.02 16.25 8.49
C GLU A 18 -22.61 16.72 8.12
N LYS A 19 -22.44 18.00 7.78
CA LYS A 19 -21.15 18.57 7.38
C LYS A 19 -20.09 18.45 8.49
N LEU A 20 -20.49 18.78 9.72
CA LEU A 20 -19.64 18.86 10.91
C LEU A 20 -20.37 18.27 12.13
N GLY A 21 -19.66 17.55 13.00
CA GLY A 21 -20.16 17.11 14.32
C GLY A 21 -19.95 18.17 15.41
N ASP A 22 -20.31 17.83 16.62
CA ASP A 22 -20.04 18.61 17.83
C ASP A 22 -18.63 18.32 18.40
N THR A 23 -18.28 19.03 19.46
CA THR A 23 -16.97 18.92 20.10
C THR A 23 -16.85 17.66 20.94
N ILE A 24 -15.73 16.97 20.78
CA ILE A 24 -15.35 15.79 21.53
C ILE A 24 -14.22 16.19 22.47
N PRO A 25 -14.27 15.83 23.76
CA PRO A 25 -13.20 16.13 24.69
C PRO A 25 -11.90 15.48 24.23
N MET A 26 -10.83 16.27 24.23
CA MET A 26 -9.49 15.81 23.88
C MET A 26 -8.65 15.60 25.15
N GLY A 27 -7.55 14.89 24.99
CA GLY A 27 -6.33 15.21 25.69
C GLY A 27 -5.79 14.18 26.65
N ILE A 28 -4.48 14.26 26.87
CA ILE A 28 -3.77 13.60 27.98
C ILE A 28 -3.71 14.49 29.23
N PHE A 29 -4.02 15.78 29.10
CA PHE A 29 -4.04 16.74 30.21
C PHE A 29 -5.48 17.00 30.69
N PRO A 30 -5.77 16.93 32.01
CA PRO A 30 -7.13 17.10 32.54
C PRO A 30 -7.76 18.46 32.26
N ASP A 31 -6.95 19.50 32.10
CA ASP A 31 -7.32 20.92 31.97
C ASP A 31 -7.26 21.44 30.52
N THR A 32 -7.11 20.55 29.54
CA THR A 32 -6.95 20.92 28.14
C THR A 32 -8.18 21.64 27.57
N ALA A 33 -7.96 22.83 27.02
CA ALA A 33 -8.98 23.59 26.30
C ALA A 33 -9.26 23.00 24.90
N ALA A 34 -8.37 22.17 24.37
CA ALA A 34 -8.49 21.61 23.04
C ALA A 34 -9.65 20.61 22.91
N LYS A 35 -10.27 20.57 21.72
CA LYS A 35 -11.31 19.60 21.36
C LYS A 35 -11.05 18.94 20.02
N ILE A 36 -11.66 17.77 19.80
CA ILE A 36 -11.71 17.09 18.51
C ILE A 36 -13.08 17.34 17.89
N VAL A 37 -13.16 17.54 16.57
CA VAL A 37 -14.42 17.62 15.84
C VAL A 37 -14.38 16.67 14.65
N ALA A 38 -15.39 15.82 14.52
CA ALA A 38 -15.52 14.93 13.37
C ALA A 38 -16.24 15.64 12.21
N ALA A 39 -15.77 15.47 10.97
CA ALA A 39 -16.39 16.06 9.79
C ALA A 39 -16.57 15.05 8.66
N ARG A 40 -17.48 15.33 7.72
CA ARG A 40 -17.46 14.69 6.38
C ARG A 40 -16.38 15.34 5.51
N VAL A 41 -15.88 14.63 4.51
CA VAL A 41 -14.80 15.14 3.65
C VAL A 41 -15.22 16.43 2.91
N PRO A 42 -14.44 17.51 2.95
CA PRO A 42 -14.69 18.64 2.06
C PRO A 42 -14.33 18.30 0.61
N LEU A 43 -14.94 18.99 -0.35
CA LEU A 43 -14.78 18.77 -1.79
C LEU A 43 -14.32 20.05 -2.49
N ASP A 44 -13.40 19.93 -3.46
CA ASP A 44 -13.01 21.03 -4.36
C ASP A 44 -14.17 21.43 -5.28
N ALA A 45 -14.09 22.65 -5.83
CA ALA A 45 -15.05 23.21 -6.78
C ALA A 45 -15.29 22.36 -8.05
N LYS A 46 -14.42 21.39 -8.35
CA LYS A 46 -14.61 20.44 -9.47
C LYS A 46 -15.76 19.45 -9.25
N TYR A 47 -16.24 19.31 -8.00
CA TYR A 47 -17.38 18.47 -7.65
C TYR A 47 -18.69 19.26 -7.74
N THR A 48 -19.68 18.71 -8.43
CA THR A 48 -21.03 19.26 -8.49
C THR A 48 -21.86 18.75 -7.32
N THR A 49 -22.15 19.63 -6.36
CA THR A 49 -23.03 19.37 -5.22
C THR A 49 -24.45 19.88 -5.49
N LYS A 50 -25.43 19.41 -4.70
CA LYS A 50 -26.76 20.03 -4.65
C LYS A 50 -26.65 21.45 -4.10
N GLU A 51 -27.62 22.31 -4.42
CA GLU A 51 -27.72 23.66 -3.88
C GLU A 51 -27.77 23.60 -2.34
N GLY A 52 -26.95 24.41 -1.67
CA GLY A 52 -26.82 24.43 -0.20
C GLY A 52 -25.93 23.32 0.37
N GLU A 53 -25.53 22.33 -0.42
CA GLU A 53 -24.62 21.25 -0.01
C GLU A 53 -23.15 21.57 -0.27
N GLU A 54 -22.80 22.81 -0.64
CA GLU A 54 -21.40 23.21 -0.77
C GLU A 54 -20.65 22.97 0.55
N TRP A 55 -19.50 22.31 0.43
CA TRP A 55 -18.66 21.96 1.58
C TRP A 55 -17.20 21.86 1.14
N THR A 56 -16.57 23.02 0.99
CA THR A 56 -15.15 23.16 0.64
C THR A 56 -14.31 23.30 1.92
N PRO A 57 -12.96 23.26 1.85
CA PRO A 57 -12.12 23.56 3.01
C PRO A 57 -12.40 24.94 3.64
N ALA A 58 -12.72 25.94 2.83
CA ALA A 58 -13.09 27.28 3.32
C ALA A 58 -14.43 27.26 4.07
N HIS A 59 -15.44 26.54 3.56
CA HIS A 59 -16.71 26.36 4.26
C HIS A 59 -16.53 25.64 5.60
N LEU A 60 -15.63 24.65 5.66
CA LEU A 60 -15.31 23.95 6.91
C LEU A 60 -14.72 24.90 7.95
N ILE A 61 -13.79 25.76 7.57
CA ILE A 61 -13.20 26.77 8.47
C ILE A 61 -14.26 27.78 8.92
N ALA A 62 -15.09 28.27 8.00
CA ALA A 62 -16.17 29.22 8.31
C ALA A 62 -17.17 28.62 9.30
N ALA A 63 -17.63 27.39 9.05
CA ALA A 63 -18.55 26.67 9.93
C ALA A 63 -17.97 26.42 11.33
N CYS A 64 -16.65 26.20 11.45
CA CYS A 64 -15.99 26.14 12.76
C CYS A 64 -16.05 27.50 13.49
N ARG A 65 -15.74 28.60 12.79
CA ARG A 65 -15.73 29.95 13.37
C ARG A 65 -17.12 30.39 13.84
N GLU A 66 -18.16 30.07 13.08
CA GLU A 66 -19.57 30.31 13.47
C GLU A 66 -19.92 29.63 14.80
N ARG A 67 -19.28 28.48 15.10
CA ARG A 67 -19.45 27.73 16.35
C ARG A 67 -18.43 28.14 17.45
N GLN A 68 -17.76 29.27 17.31
CA GLN A 68 -16.70 29.74 18.22
C GLN A 68 -15.51 28.76 18.34
N LEU A 69 -15.24 28.01 17.26
CA LEU A 69 -14.11 27.08 17.16
C LEU A 69 -13.04 27.62 16.21
N VAL A 70 -11.78 27.43 16.57
CA VAL A 70 -10.64 27.74 15.70
C VAL A 70 -9.93 26.45 15.28
N PRO A 71 -10.10 25.98 14.02
CA PRO A 71 -9.42 24.79 13.57
C PRO A 71 -7.92 25.10 13.45
N LYS A 72 -7.08 24.34 14.17
CA LYS A 72 -5.62 24.48 14.10
C LYS A 72 -4.97 23.30 13.36
N MET A 73 -5.66 22.16 13.28
CA MET A 73 -5.20 20.99 12.54
C MET A 73 -6.37 20.21 11.92
N VAL A 74 -6.17 19.63 10.74
CA VAL A 74 -7.09 18.72 10.07
C VAL A 74 -6.37 17.39 9.79
N ILE A 75 -6.90 16.29 10.31
CA ILE A 75 -6.44 14.94 10.04
C ILE A 75 -7.37 14.29 9.00
N ASP A 76 -6.81 14.03 7.82
CA ASP A 76 -7.51 13.41 6.69
C ASP A 76 -7.18 11.92 6.62
N LEU A 77 -8.20 11.10 6.91
CA LEU A 77 -8.13 9.64 6.95
C LEU A 77 -8.45 8.97 5.60
N THR A 78 -8.72 9.74 4.55
CA THR A 78 -9.08 9.17 3.25
C THR A 78 -7.87 8.59 2.53
N ASN A 79 -8.03 7.47 1.82
CA ASN A 79 -6.95 6.85 1.05
C ASN A 79 -6.70 7.51 -0.32
N THR A 80 -7.03 8.79 -0.48
CA THR A 80 -6.98 9.48 -1.76
C THR A 80 -6.82 10.97 -1.56
N PHE A 81 -6.20 11.67 -2.50
CA PHE A 81 -6.11 13.14 -2.51
C PHE A 81 -7.10 13.78 -3.50
N LYS A 82 -8.04 12.99 -4.04
CA LYS A 82 -8.93 13.47 -5.12
C LYS A 82 -9.97 14.49 -4.66
N TYR A 83 -10.36 14.44 -3.40
CA TYR A 83 -11.51 15.18 -2.88
C TYR A 83 -11.24 16.67 -2.76
N TYR A 84 -10.13 17.03 -2.13
CA TYR A 84 -9.70 18.41 -2.01
C TYR A 84 -8.17 18.50 -1.87
N ASP A 85 -7.61 19.67 -2.18
CA ASP A 85 -6.22 19.99 -1.87
C ASP A 85 -6.10 20.54 -0.44
N GLY A 86 -5.59 19.73 0.47
CA GLY A 86 -5.41 20.14 1.87
C GLY A 86 -4.34 21.22 2.07
N ASN A 87 -3.31 21.29 1.22
CA ASN A 87 -2.29 22.32 1.36
C ASN A 87 -2.85 23.67 0.89
N ALA A 88 -3.44 23.70 -0.31
CA ALA A 88 -4.02 24.93 -0.85
C ALA A 88 -5.25 25.40 -0.05
N GLY A 89 -6.09 24.48 0.43
CA GLY A 89 -7.37 24.80 1.06
C GLY A 89 -7.34 25.04 2.57
N LEU A 90 -6.33 24.54 3.29
CA LEU A 90 -6.27 24.61 4.77
C LEU A 90 -4.99 25.31 5.27
N GLU A 91 -3.82 24.94 4.75
CA GLU A 91 -2.55 25.52 5.23
C GLU A 91 -2.45 27.02 4.90
N SER A 92 -3.02 27.45 3.78
CA SER A 92 -3.17 28.88 3.42
C SER A 92 -3.97 29.69 4.45
N HIS A 93 -4.76 29.04 5.30
CA HIS A 93 -5.55 29.65 6.36
C HIS A 93 -4.96 29.38 7.76
N GLY A 94 -3.71 28.94 7.84
CA GLY A 94 -3.02 28.63 9.10
C GLY A 94 -3.47 27.32 9.76
N VAL A 95 -4.15 26.43 9.02
CA VAL A 95 -4.61 25.14 9.55
C VAL A 95 -3.68 24.02 9.09
N LYS A 96 -3.01 23.35 10.03
CA LYS A 96 -2.08 22.24 9.73
C LYS A 96 -2.81 21.07 9.08
N TYR A 97 -2.39 20.62 7.90
CA TYR A 97 -2.99 19.46 7.23
C TYR A 97 -2.16 18.19 7.45
N VAL A 98 -2.79 17.13 7.98
CA VAL A 98 -2.15 15.85 8.24
C VAL A 98 -2.86 14.73 7.49
N LYS A 99 -2.23 14.23 6.42
CA LYS A 99 -2.71 13.05 5.70
C LYS A 99 -2.31 11.76 6.41
N MET A 100 -3.30 10.98 6.82
CA MET A 100 -3.14 9.60 7.29
C MET A 100 -3.93 8.67 6.38
N LYS A 101 -3.28 8.12 5.35
CA LYS A 101 -3.97 7.22 4.42
C LYS A 101 -4.34 5.92 5.14
N VAL A 102 -5.61 5.81 5.51
CA VAL A 102 -6.17 4.57 6.04
C VAL A 102 -6.71 3.77 4.87
N GLU A 103 -6.11 2.60 4.63
CA GLU A 103 -6.53 1.71 3.55
C GLU A 103 -8.02 1.35 3.64
N GLY A 104 -8.64 1.14 2.48
CA GLY A 104 -10.03 0.72 2.41
C GLY A 104 -10.13 -0.80 2.35
N PHE A 105 -11.28 -1.31 2.82
CA PHE A 105 -11.78 -2.69 2.76
C PHE A 105 -11.50 -3.57 3.99
N ALA A 106 -12.62 -4.11 4.51
CA ALA A 106 -12.77 -5.19 5.49
C ALA A 106 -12.12 -5.09 6.88
N ASP A 107 -11.17 -4.20 7.13
CA ASP A 107 -10.46 -4.15 8.42
C ASP A 107 -10.53 -2.79 9.14
N VAL A 108 -10.24 -2.81 10.44
CA VAL A 108 -10.03 -1.63 11.26
C VAL A 108 -8.63 -1.03 10.98
N PRO A 109 -8.40 0.28 11.20
CA PRO A 109 -7.06 0.85 11.16
C PRO A 109 -6.06 0.04 11.96
N ASP A 110 -4.92 -0.30 11.34
CA ASP A 110 -3.85 -1.06 11.98
C ASP A 110 -3.23 -0.28 13.16
N GLN A 111 -2.45 -1.00 14.00
CA GLN A 111 -1.85 -0.40 15.19
C GLN A 111 -0.83 0.71 14.85
N ALA A 112 -0.20 0.68 13.67
CA ALA A 112 0.72 1.74 13.27
C ALA A 112 -0.02 3.05 12.97
N ILE A 113 -1.18 2.98 12.32
CA ILE A 113 -2.06 4.12 12.09
C ILE A 113 -2.67 4.61 13.42
N VAL A 114 -3.12 3.70 14.29
CA VAL A 114 -3.63 4.07 15.62
C VAL A 114 -2.56 4.81 16.42
N LYS A 115 -1.34 4.27 16.49
CA LYS A 115 -0.22 4.92 17.19
C LYS A 115 0.06 6.30 16.60
N ARG A 116 0.18 6.41 15.27
CA ARG A 116 0.43 7.68 14.60
C ARG A 116 -0.68 8.71 14.84
N PHE A 117 -1.93 8.27 14.91
CA PHE A 117 -3.07 9.12 15.23
C PHE A 117 -2.98 9.68 16.65
N ILE A 118 -2.70 8.82 17.63
CA ILE A 118 -2.50 9.21 19.04
C ILE A 118 -1.29 10.14 19.16
N ASP A 119 -0.15 9.78 18.59
CA ASP A 119 1.08 10.59 18.63
C ASP A 119 0.85 11.99 18.06
N ALA A 120 0.16 12.10 16.92
CA ALA A 120 -0.10 13.39 16.28
C ALA A 120 -1.01 14.30 17.11
N LEU A 121 -2.04 13.74 17.75
CA LEU A 121 -2.94 14.46 18.64
C LEU A 121 -2.23 14.89 19.93
N SER A 122 -1.49 13.98 20.57
CA SER A 122 -0.77 14.27 21.82
C SER A 122 0.37 15.27 21.62
N ALA A 123 1.11 15.17 20.51
CA ALA A 123 2.16 16.14 20.18
C ALA A 123 1.57 17.53 19.94
N TRP A 124 0.50 17.63 19.16
CA TRP A 124 -0.17 18.92 18.93
C TRP A 124 -0.74 19.53 20.21
N GLU A 125 -1.32 18.71 21.10
CA GLU A 125 -1.79 19.18 22.39
C GLU A 125 -0.64 19.70 23.27
N THR A 126 0.50 19.02 23.26
CA THR A 126 1.71 19.45 23.98
C THR A 126 2.23 20.78 23.44
N ASP A 127 2.29 20.93 22.12
CA ASP A 127 2.71 22.17 21.44
C ASP A 127 1.75 23.32 21.76
N LEU A 128 0.44 23.06 21.77
CA LEU A 128 -0.58 24.06 22.11
C LEU A 128 -0.41 24.56 23.54
N ARG A 129 -0.10 23.67 24.49
CA ARG A 129 0.12 24.03 25.89
C ARG A 129 1.41 24.82 26.11
N ALA A 130 2.45 24.52 25.34
CA ALA A 130 3.72 25.23 25.38
C ALA A 130 3.67 26.60 24.68
N SER A 131 2.65 26.84 23.85
CA SER A 131 2.51 28.08 23.08
C SER A 131 2.08 29.25 23.99
N PRO A 132 2.56 30.48 23.73
CA PRO A 132 2.13 31.66 24.47
C PRO A 132 0.63 31.92 24.30
N PRO A 133 -0.03 32.59 25.26
CA PRO A 133 -1.46 32.87 25.18
C PRO A 133 -1.81 33.65 23.90
N PRO A 134 -2.95 33.36 23.26
CA PRO A 134 -3.31 34.00 21.99
C PRO A 134 -3.42 35.52 22.12
N SER A 135 -3.23 36.23 21.01
CA SER A 135 -3.62 37.66 20.91
C SER A 135 -5.09 37.83 21.32
N SER A 136 -5.44 38.98 21.88
CA SER A 136 -6.73 39.25 22.54
C SER A 136 -7.98 38.78 21.76
N ASP A 137 -7.98 38.83 20.44
CA ASP A 137 -9.11 38.41 19.59
C ASP A 137 -9.26 36.88 19.41
N GLU A 138 -8.21 36.06 19.56
CA GLU A 138 -8.30 34.58 19.48
C GLU A 138 -8.49 33.92 20.86
N SER A 139 -8.33 34.69 21.94
CA SER A 139 -8.33 34.17 23.32
C SER A 139 -9.66 33.57 23.77
N SER A 140 -10.77 33.92 23.09
CA SER A 140 -12.12 33.42 23.37
C SER A 140 -12.51 32.17 22.57
N LEU A 141 -11.73 31.80 21.53
CA LEU A 141 -12.08 30.70 20.62
C LEU A 141 -11.51 29.37 21.11
N THR A 142 -12.30 28.30 20.97
CA THR A 142 -11.86 26.95 21.37
C THR A 142 -10.98 26.34 20.26
N PRO A 143 -9.71 25.98 20.53
CA PRO A 143 -8.84 25.36 19.54
C PRO A 143 -9.28 23.92 19.26
N VAL A 144 -9.43 23.57 17.97
CA VAL A 144 -9.91 22.24 17.57
C VAL A 144 -9.03 21.55 16.55
N VAL A 145 -9.00 20.21 16.67
CA VAL A 145 -8.53 19.31 15.61
C VAL A 145 -9.72 18.71 14.89
N ILE A 146 -9.76 18.88 13.57
CA ILE A 146 -10.79 18.28 12.73
C ILE A 146 -10.30 16.92 12.26
N VAL A 147 -11.13 15.88 12.39
CA VAL A 147 -10.80 14.53 11.90
C VAL A 147 -11.89 14.09 10.94
N HIS A 148 -11.50 13.69 9.73
CA HIS A 148 -12.48 13.18 8.76
C HIS A 148 -11.96 11.96 8.02
N CYS A 149 -12.88 11.09 7.64
CA CYS A 149 -12.69 10.13 6.57
C CYS A 149 -13.57 10.57 5.40
N THR A 150 -14.21 9.67 4.65
CA THR A 150 -15.15 10.08 3.60
C THR A 150 -16.43 10.66 4.21
N HIS A 151 -17.05 9.94 5.14
CA HIS A 151 -18.31 10.34 5.79
C HIS A 151 -18.14 10.87 7.23
N GLY A 152 -16.94 10.72 7.81
CA GLY A 152 -16.67 11.13 9.19
C GLY A 152 -17.25 10.21 10.27
N LEU A 153 -17.63 8.97 9.93
CA LEU A 153 -18.27 8.04 10.86
C LEU A 153 -17.33 6.91 11.32
N ASN A 154 -17.17 5.83 10.54
CA ASN A 154 -16.51 4.61 11.02
C ASN A 154 -15.02 4.74 11.33
N ARG A 155 -14.17 5.08 10.34
CA ARG A 155 -12.70 5.20 10.56
C ARG A 155 -12.36 6.33 11.52
N THR A 156 -13.09 7.44 11.38
CA THR A 156 -12.99 8.60 12.27
C THR A 156 -13.33 8.20 13.71
N GLY A 157 -14.50 7.61 13.92
CA GLY A 157 -14.97 7.19 15.23
C GLY A 157 -14.12 6.10 15.85
N TYR A 158 -13.65 5.12 15.07
CA TYR A 158 -12.75 4.08 15.58
C TYR A 158 -11.44 4.66 16.11
N LEU A 159 -10.79 5.55 15.35
CA LEU A 159 -9.54 6.17 15.80
C LEU A 159 -9.75 7.10 17.00
N ILE A 160 -10.86 7.86 17.01
CA ILE A 160 -11.22 8.70 18.16
C ILE A 160 -11.52 7.84 19.39
N ALA A 161 -12.26 6.73 19.26
CA ALA A 161 -12.54 5.83 20.36
C ALA A 161 -11.24 5.22 20.92
N ARG A 162 -10.35 4.71 20.04
CA ARG A 162 -9.02 4.20 20.45
C ARG A 162 -8.19 5.26 21.16
N TYR A 163 -8.24 6.51 20.70
CA TYR A 163 -7.57 7.63 21.35
C TYR A 163 -8.14 7.89 22.74
N LEU A 164 -9.46 8.03 22.88
CA LEU A 164 -10.12 8.29 24.17
C LEU A 164 -9.87 7.18 25.20
N ILE A 165 -9.87 5.92 24.76
CA ILE A 165 -9.53 4.78 25.63
C ILE A 165 -8.06 4.89 26.07
N ALA A 166 -7.15 5.16 25.14
CA ALA A 166 -5.72 5.22 25.43
C ALA A 166 -5.29 6.42 26.28
N THR A 167 -5.92 7.60 26.10
CA THR A 167 -5.48 8.84 26.76
C THR A 167 -6.33 9.25 27.95
N ARG A 168 -7.61 8.86 27.99
CA ARG A 168 -8.56 9.22 29.06
C ARG A 168 -9.05 8.03 29.87
N GLY A 169 -8.63 6.80 29.52
CA GLY A 169 -9.03 5.60 30.23
C GLY A 169 -10.52 5.29 30.15
N LEU A 170 -11.23 5.79 29.12
CA LEU A 170 -12.65 5.50 28.95
C LEU A 170 -12.88 4.02 28.64
N SER A 171 -14.02 3.49 29.08
CA SER A 171 -14.50 2.19 28.61
C SER A 171 -14.83 2.23 27.12
N VAL A 172 -14.92 1.07 26.45
CA VAL A 172 -15.32 1.01 25.04
C VAL A 172 -16.70 1.64 24.85
N LYS A 173 -17.63 1.34 25.77
CA LYS A 173 -18.99 1.89 25.76
C LYS A 173 -18.99 3.42 25.87
N ASP A 174 -18.22 3.99 26.79
CA ASP A 174 -18.20 5.43 27.01
C ASP A 174 -17.50 6.17 25.86
N ALA A 175 -16.44 5.59 25.31
CA ALA A 175 -15.75 6.15 24.14
C ALA A 175 -16.67 6.17 22.90
N LEU A 176 -17.41 5.08 22.66
CA LEU A 176 -18.39 4.99 21.56
C LEU A 176 -19.56 5.94 21.78
N THR A 177 -20.08 6.03 23.00
CA THR A 177 -21.17 6.95 23.37
C THR A 177 -20.74 8.40 23.20
N THR A 178 -19.55 8.75 23.66
CA THR A 178 -18.96 10.09 23.49
C THR A 178 -18.88 10.46 22.01
N PHE A 179 -18.39 9.54 21.17
CA PHE A 179 -18.33 9.79 19.72
C PHE A 179 -19.71 9.86 19.08
N ALA A 180 -20.64 8.97 19.44
CA ALA A 180 -21.99 8.94 18.87
C ALA A 180 -22.81 10.19 19.22
N SER A 181 -22.68 10.70 20.45
CA SER A 181 -23.33 11.94 20.87
C SER A 181 -22.81 13.14 20.09
N ALA A 182 -21.49 13.25 19.89
CA ALA A 182 -20.90 14.34 19.15
C ALA A 182 -21.03 14.20 17.62
N ARG A 183 -21.17 12.97 17.12
CA ARG A 183 -21.29 12.69 15.69
C ARG A 183 -22.34 11.60 15.43
N PRO A 184 -23.64 11.92 15.55
CA PRO A 184 -24.71 10.94 15.33
C PRO A 184 -24.66 10.35 13.91
N PRO A 185 -24.94 9.04 13.74
CA PRO A 185 -25.30 8.04 14.76
C PRO A 185 -24.07 7.39 15.45
N GLY A 186 -22.85 7.87 15.19
CA GLY A 186 -21.60 7.26 15.61
C GLY A 186 -21.03 6.28 14.58
N LEU A 187 -20.37 5.22 15.06
CA LEU A 187 -19.96 4.12 14.19
C LEU A 187 -21.22 3.42 13.68
N ILE A 188 -21.27 3.09 12.40
CA ILE A 188 -22.42 2.39 11.78
C ILE A 188 -22.05 0.97 11.34
N LYS A 189 -20.76 0.65 11.23
CA LYS A 189 -20.31 -0.69 10.88
C LYS A 189 -20.09 -1.51 12.16
N HIS A 190 -20.95 -2.49 12.39
CA HIS A 190 -20.89 -3.39 13.56
C HIS A 190 -19.51 -4.03 13.76
N PHE A 191 -18.81 -4.42 12.69
CA PHE A 191 -17.46 -4.97 12.81
C PHE A 191 -16.49 -4.04 13.57
N TYR A 192 -16.51 -2.72 13.33
CA TYR A 192 -15.62 -1.80 14.06
C TYR A 192 -15.96 -1.74 15.56
N VAL A 193 -17.25 -1.84 15.89
CA VAL A 193 -17.74 -1.83 17.27
C VAL A 193 -17.34 -3.14 17.95
N GLN A 194 -17.62 -4.28 17.31
CA GLN A 194 -17.26 -5.60 17.80
C GLN A 194 -15.76 -5.73 18.03
N THR A 195 -14.93 -5.33 17.07
CA THR A 195 -13.47 -5.37 17.21
C THR A 195 -12.97 -4.54 18.38
N LEU A 196 -13.59 -3.40 18.70
CA LEU A 196 -13.22 -2.64 19.90
C LEU A 196 -13.58 -3.41 21.17
N TYR A 197 -14.79 -3.93 21.27
CA TYR A 197 -15.21 -4.69 22.45
C TYR A 197 -14.37 -5.96 22.65
N ASP A 198 -14.08 -6.71 21.59
CA ASP A 198 -13.24 -7.91 21.65
C ASP A 198 -11.79 -7.56 22.06
N MET A 199 -11.23 -6.47 21.51
CA MET A 199 -9.86 -6.05 21.80
C MET A 199 -9.63 -5.63 23.26
N PHE A 200 -10.67 -5.15 23.93
CA PHE A 200 -10.61 -4.72 25.32
C PHE A 200 -11.35 -5.69 26.26
N GLU A 201 -11.62 -6.92 25.80
CA GLU A 201 -12.24 -8.00 26.58
C GLU A 201 -13.58 -7.60 27.23
N GLN A 202 -14.36 -6.75 26.55
CA GLN A 202 -15.64 -6.20 27.02
C GLN A 202 -16.84 -6.69 26.18
N SER A 203 -16.70 -7.81 25.45
CA SER A 203 -17.69 -8.30 24.48
C SER A 203 -19.09 -8.54 25.08
N GLU A 204 -19.18 -8.85 26.36
CA GLU A 204 -20.46 -8.99 27.09
C GLU A 204 -21.26 -7.69 27.23
N HIS A 205 -20.61 -6.53 27.09
CA HIS A 205 -21.22 -5.21 27.15
C HIS A 205 -21.41 -4.56 25.76
N ALA A 206 -21.24 -5.34 24.69
CA ALA A 206 -21.30 -4.85 23.33
C ALA A 206 -22.73 -4.37 22.97
N VAL A 207 -22.87 -3.07 22.73
CA VAL A 207 -24.11 -2.48 22.22
C VAL A 207 -23.91 -2.08 20.77
N MET A 208 -24.64 -2.74 19.86
CA MET A 208 -24.56 -2.44 18.44
C MET A 208 -25.38 -1.18 18.09
N PRO A 209 -24.84 -0.27 17.27
CA PRO A 209 -25.52 0.96 16.87
C PRO A 209 -26.73 0.65 15.98
N THR A 210 -27.83 1.38 16.23
CA THR A 210 -29.00 1.38 15.32
C THR A 210 -28.66 2.19 14.07
N LEU A 211 -28.91 1.61 12.91
CA LEU A 211 -28.54 2.20 11.63
C LEU A 211 -29.58 3.24 11.17
N PRO A 212 -29.18 4.42 10.70
CA PRO A 212 -30.11 5.38 10.11
C PRO A 212 -30.64 4.88 8.75
N ALA A 213 -31.80 5.38 8.32
CA ALA A 213 -32.51 4.92 7.11
C ALA A 213 -31.65 4.89 5.84
N TRP A 214 -30.79 5.89 5.66
CA TRP A 214 -29.86 5.95 4.52
C TRP A 214 -28.74 4.90 4.61
N ALA A 215 -28.32 4.52 5.82
CA ALA A 215 -27.30 3.50 6.08
C ALA A 215 -27.90 2.09 6.10
N LEU A 216 -29.20 1.96 6.38
CA LEU A 216 -29.92 0.69 6.49
C LEU A 216 -29.73 -0.18 5.24
N ASN A 217 -30.01 0.35 4.05
CA ASN A 217 -29.87 -0.43 2.81
C ASN A 217 -28.43 -0.83 2.45
N LYS A 218 -27.42 -0.20 3.08
CA LYS A 218 -25.99 -0.42 2.79
C LYS A 218 -25.26 -1.23 3.86
N TYR A 219 -25.69 -1.13 5.12
CA TYR A 219 -24.98 -1.67 6.28
C TYR A 219 -25.88 -2.44 7.25
N ASP A 220 -27.20 -2.42 7.07
CA ASP A 220 -28.10 -3.18 7.93
C ASP A 220 -28.21 -4.63 7.47
N ARG A 221 -27.54 -5.50 8.22
CA ARG A 221 -27.79 -6.95 8.19
C ARG A 221 -28.92 -7.35 9.14
N SER A 222 -29.45 -6.44 9.97
CA SER A 222 -30.60 -6.73 10.82
C SER A 222 -31.90 -6.78 10.01
N LYS A 223 -31.96 -6.23 8.79
CA LYS A 223 -33.07 -6.49 7.86
C LYS A 223 -33.22 -7.98 7.54
N ASP A 224 -32.12 -8.73 7.42
CA ASP A 224 -32.18 -10.18 7.19
C ASP A 224 -32.63 -10.93 8.46
N ALA A 225 -32.29 -10.42 9.65
CA ALA A 225 -32.71 -10.98 10.94
C ALA A 225 -34.16 -10.58 11.35
N LEU A 226 -34.62 -9.39 10.96
CA LEU A 226 -35.97 -8.89 11.17
C LEU A 226 -36.95 -9.46 10.14
N LEU A 227 -36.55 -9.65 8.89
CA LEU A 227 -37.34 -10.39 7.90
C LEU A 227 -37.50 -11.88 8.28
N ALA A 228 -36.57 -12.43 9.07
CA ALA A 228 -36.71 -13.75 9.68
C ALA A 228 -37.63 -13.75 10.92
N ALA A 229 -37.73 -12.62 11.64
CA ALA A 229 -38.56 -12.48 12.84
C ALA A 229 -40.00 -11.99 12.56
N ASP A 230 -40.25 -11.35 11.41
CA ASP A 230 -41.54 -10.72 11.09
C ASP A 230 -42.47 -11.62 10.25
N LYS A 231 -42.25 -12.95 10.29
CA LYS A 231 -43.18 -13.97 9.78
C LYS A 231 -44.35 -14.28 10.73
N PHE A 232 -44.73 -13.34 11.58
CA PHE A 232 -45.94 -13.44 12.40
C PHE A 232 -46.55 -12.06 12.70
N ASN A 233 -47.08 -11.36 11.68
CA ASN A 233 -48.46 -10.89 11.77
C ASN A 233 -48.97 -10.36 10.42
N ASP A 234 -50.09 -10.94 10.00
CA ASP A 234 -50.89 -10.56 8.85
C ASP A 234 -51.82 -9.39 9.22
N HIS A 235 -51.91 -8.39 8.34
CA HIS A 235 -53.16 -7.80 7.82
C HIS A 235 -53.04 -6.30 7.48
N GLY A 236 -53.04 -6.01 6.16
CA GLY A 236 -53.85 -4.93 5.60
C GLY A 236 -53.18 -3.59 5.26
N LYS A 237 -52.65 -3.47 4.04
CA LYS A 237 -53.22 -2.64 2.94
C LYS A 237 -52.21 -2.50 1.79
N ARG A 238 -52.66 -2.97 0.62
CA ARG A 238 -51.93 -3.00 -0.66
C ARG A 238 -51.39 -1.62 -1.05
N ARG A 239 -50.06 -1.48 -1.14
CA ARG A 239 -49.39 -0.47 -1.97
C ARG A 239 -48.45 -1.23 -2.92
N ARG A 240 -48.59 -0.92 -4.22
CA ARG A 240 -47.91 -1.56 -5.36
C ARG A 240 -46.41 -1.75 -5.06
N ILE A 241 -45.97 -3.01 -4.96
CA ILE A 241 -44.57 -3.39 -4.77
C ILE A 241 -43.85 -3.14 -6.10
N GLU A 242 -42.98 -2.14 -6.15
CA GLU A 242 -41.88 -2.15 -7.11
C GLU A 242 -40.89 -3.22 -6.64
N GLU A 243 -40.57 -4.20 -7.50
CA GLU A 243 -39.60 -5.24 -7.16
C GLU A 243 -38.27 -4.61 -6.72
N PRO A 244 -37.65 -5.08 -5.64
CA PRO A 244 -36.36 -4.58 -5.22
C PRO A 244 -35.34 -4.76 -6.35
N ARG A 245 -34.72 -3.66 -6.79
CA ARG A 245 -33.72 -3.68 -7.87
C ARG A 245 -32.55 -4.58 -7.49
N LYS A 246 -32.33 -5.64 -8.27
CA LYS A 246 -31.18 -6.56 -8.13
C LYS A 246 -29.85 -5.81 -8.32
N ARG A 247 -28.81 -6.22 -7.59
CA ARG A 247 -27.44 -5.68 -7.66
C ARG A 247 -26.73 -6.14 -8.93
N SER A 248 -25.89 -5.29 -9.50
CA SER A 248 -25.07 -5.70 -10.65
C SER A 248 -23.91 -6.62 -10.23
N PRO A 249 -23.63 -7.71 -10.96
CA PRO A 249 -22.44 -8.55 -10.77
C PRO A 249 -21.12 -7.77 -10.91
N PRO A 250 -19.99 -8.32 -10.41
CA PRO A 250 -18.67 -7.76 -10.66
C PRO A 250 -18.38 -7.56 -12.15
N GLU A 251 -17.56 -6.56 -12.47
CA GLU A 251 -17.08 -6.33 -13.83
C GLU A 251 -16.50 -7.64 -14.40
N ASN A 252 -16.92 -7.99 -15.62
CA ASN A 252 -16.48 -9.16 -16.36
C ASN A 252 -16.73 -10.50 -15.64
N TRP A 253 -17.72 -10.57 -14.75
CA TRP A 253 -18.05 -11.82 -14.04
C TRP A 253 -18.62 -12.90 -14.98
N PHE A 254 -19.32 -12.48 -16.04
CA PHE A 254 -19.86 -13.38 -17.07
C PHE A 254 -18.82 -13.86 -18.11
N ASP A 255 -17.64 -13.23 -18.17
CA ASP A 255 -16.63 -13.55 -19.18
C ASP A 255 -15.97 -14.93 -18.98
N PRO A 256 -15.51 -15.31 -17.76
CA PRO A 256 -15.03 -16.66 -17.52
C PRO A 256 -16.21 -17.63 -17.31
N PRO A 257 -16.05 -18.94 -17.62
CA PRO A 257 -17.09 -19.94 -17.36
C PRO A 257 -17.45 -19.99 -15.86
N ARG A 258 -18.55 -20.64 -15.47
CA ARG A 258 -18.91 -20.82 -14.05
C ARG A 258 -17.82 -21.52 -13.23
N MET A 259 -17.34 -22.65 -13.72
CA MET A 259 -16.39 -23.53 -13.03
C MET A 259 -15.43 -24.21 -14.02
N ALA A 260 -14.48 -24.97 -13.50
CA ALA A 260 -13.65 -25.85 -14.30
C ALA A 260 -14.48 -26.96 -14.96
N ALA A 261 -14.04 -27.42 -16.13
CA ALA A 261 -14.69 -28.54 -16.82
C ALA A 261 -14.46 -29.88 -16.09
N ALA A 262 -13.31 -30.02 -15.42
CA ALA A 262 -12.90 -31.17 -14.65
C ALA A 262 -12.04 -30.74 -13.45
N ILE A 263 -11.73 -31.69 -12.58
CA ILE A 263 -10.76 -31.52 -11.49
C ILE A 263 -9.39 -31.18 -12.09
N VAL A 264 -8.62 -30.34 -11.39
CA VAL A 264 -7.29 -29.95 -11.86
C VAL A 264 -6.28 -31.08 -11.61
N ALA A 265 -5.96 -31.85 -12.64
CA ALA A 265 -4.99 -32.95 -12.56
C ALA A 265 -5.25 -33.92 -11.40
N ASP A 266 -4.21 -34.37 -10.69
CA ASP A 266 -4.26 -35.26 -9.52
C ASP A 266 -4.39 -34.50 -8.17
N SER A 267 -5.15 -33.41 -8.17
CA SER A 267 -5.44 -32.58 -6.99
C SER A 267 -6.93 -32.62 -6.62
N PRO A 268 -7.33 -32.16 -5.43
CA PRO A 268 -8.76 -32.10 -5.07
C PRO A 268 -9.49 -30.87 -5.63
N PHE A 269 -8.88 -30.04 -6.48
CA PHE A 269 -9.41 -28.70 -6.78
C PHE A 269 -10.44 -28.62 -7.91
N LEU A 270 -11.53 -27.90 -7.61
CA LEU A 270 -12.54 -27.44 -8.55
C LEU A 270 -12.56 -25.90 -8.57
N PRO A 271 -11.77 -25.24 -9.45
CA PRO A 271 -11.72 -23.80 -9.50
C PRO A 271 -12.98 -23.21 -10.17
N MET A 272 -13.53 -22.15 -9.59
CA MET A 272 -14.75 -21.50 -10.08
C MET A 272 -14.71 -19.97 -9.95
N ARG A 273 -15.57 -19.27 -10.69
CA ARG A 273 -15.86 -17.85 -10.40
C ARG A 273 -16.69 -17.76 -9.13
N THR A 274 -16.67 -16.60 -8.46
CA THR A 274 -17.44 -16.42 -7.21
C THR A 274 -18.93 -16.67 -7.46
N LEU A 275 -19.58 -17.32 -6.50
CA LEU A 275 -21.03 -17.46 -6.45
C LEU A 275 -21.64 -16.08 -6.18
N LEU A 276 -22.89 -15.87 -6.61
CA LEU A 276 -23.69 -14.69 -6.29
C LEU A 276 -25.02 -15.16 -5.70
N ASP A 277 -25.48 -14.55 -4.62
CA ASP A 277 -26.82 -14.83 -4.07
C ASP A 277 -27.93 -14.17 -4.92
N ASP A 278 -29.19 -14.41 -4.57
CA ASP A 278 -30.35 -13.90 -5.31
C ASP A 278 -30.49 -12.37 -5.26
N SER A 279 -29.67 -11.68 -4.46
CA SER A 279 -29.62 -10.22 -4.47
C SER A 279 -28.97 -9.64 -5.72
N TYR A 280 -28.32 -10.48 -6.55
CA TYR A 280 -27.67 -10.07 -7.80
C TYR A 280 -28.53 -10.35 -9.03
N ASP A 281 -28.36 -9.51 -10.06
CA ASP A 281 -28.87 -9.75 -11.40
C ASP A 281 -28.02 -10.79 -12.10
N HIS A 282 -28.50 -12.04 -12.07
CA HIS A 282 -27.85 -13.18 -12.70
C HIS A 282 -28.00 -13.22 -14.22
N ARG A 283 -28.82 -12.33 -14.82
CA ARG A 283 -29.26 -12.47 -16.22
C ARG A 283 -29.76 -13.90 -16.47
N ASP A 284 -29.36 -14.51 -17.58
CA ASP A 284 -29.68 -15.91 -17.93
C ASP A 284 -28.69 -16.92 -17.32
N ASP A 285 -27.76 -16.49 -16.46
CA ASP A 285 -26.59 -17.26 -16.03
C ASP A 285 -26.51 -17.41 -14.49
N THR A 286 -27.60 -17.91 -13.88
CA THR A 286 -27.73 -18.16 -12.43
C THR A 286 -26.61 -19.00 -11.84
N TRP A 287 -25.86 -18.43 -10.89
CA TRP A 287 -24.74 -19.10 -10.23
C TRP A 287 -24.74 -18.86 -8.72
N THR A 288 -25.78 -19.39 -8.07
CA THR A 288 -25.95 -19.35 -6.62
C THR A 288 -25.27 -20.55 -5.95
N PRO A 289 -25.01 -20.51 -4.63
CA PRO A 289 -24.49 -21.66 -3.89
C PRO A 289 -25.33 -22.93 -4.06
N GLU A 290 -26.66 -22.81 -4.08
CA GLU A 290 -27.58 -23.92 -4.30
C GLU A 290 -27.42 -24.53 -5.69
N VAL A 291 -27.43 -23.70 -6.74
CA VAL A 291 -27.23 -24.16 -8.13
C VAL A 291 -25.86 -24.82 -8.27
N PHE A 292 -24.83 -24.27 -7.64
CA PHE A 292 -23.49 -24.85 -7.65
C PHE A 292 -23.47 -26.25 -7.03
N LEU A 293 -24.04 -26.43 -5.83
CA LEU A 293 -24.08 -27.74 -5.17
C LEU A 293 -24.88 -28.77 -5.97
N ALA A 294 -26.03 -28.38 -6.51
CA ALA A 294 -26.85 -29.24 -7.37
C ALA A 294 -26.07 -29.67 -8.62
N GLU A 295 -25.34 -28.75 -9.25
CA GLU A 295 -24.51 -29.07 -10.42
C GLU A 295 -23.33 -29.99 -10.07
N GLN A 296 -22.71 -29.84 -8.89
CA GLN A 296 -21.65 -30.76 -8.45
C GLN A 296 -22.17 -32.16 -8.17
N ALA A 297 -23.33 -32.28 -7.52
CA ALA A 297 -23.96 -33.56 -7.26
C ALA A 297 -24.26 -34.32 -8.56
N LEU A 298 -24.76 -33.63 -9.59
CA LEU A 298 -25.02 -34.22 -10.92
C LEU A 298 -23.74 -34.66 -11.65
N ARG A 299 -22.62 -33.96 -11.41
CA ARG A 299 -21.31 -34.30 -11.99
C ARG A 299 -20.57 -35.39 -11.20
N GLY A 300 -21.14 -35.87 -10.09
CA GLY A 300 -20.50 -36.84 -9.21
C GLY A 300 -19.32 -36.26 -8.41
N HIS A 301 -19.22 -34.94 -8.30
CA HIS A 301 -18.17 -34.29 -7.51
C HIS A 301 -18.60 -34.16 -6.05
N HIS A 302 -17.82 -34.75 -5.14
CA HIS A 302 -18.07 -34.68 -3.71
C HIS A 302 -17.37 -33.46 -3.08
N VAL A 303 -17.97 -32.27 -3.23
CA VAL A 303 -17.42 -31.03 -2.66
C VAL A 303 -17.65 -31.01 -1.15
N GLN A 304 -16.58 -30.94 -0.38
CA GLN A 304 -16.62 -30.91 1.09
C GLN A 304 -15.97 -29.66 1.68
N LEU A 305 -15.26 -28.87 0.87
CA LEU A 305 -14.68 -27.60 1.28
C LEU A 305 -14.84 -26.55 0.19
N VAL A 306 -15.33 -25.38 0.56
CA VAL A 306 -15.33 -24.17 -0.26
C VAL A 306 -14.29 -23.19 0.27
N LEU A 307 -13.25 -22.92 -0.53
CA LEU A 307 -12.23 -21.92 -0.26
C LEU A 307 -12.51 -20.61 -1.02
N ASP A 308 -12.97 -19.61 -0.28
CA ASP A 308 -13.25 -18.28 -0.81
C ASP A 308 -12.03 -17.35 -0.64
N LEU A 309 -11.35 -17.07 -1.76
CA LEU A 309 -10.17 -16.22 -1.85
C LEU A 309 -10.50 -14.72 -2.03
N THR A 310 -11.77 -14.35 -2.06
CA THR A 310 -12.20 -12.96 -2.23
C THR A 310 -11.94 -12.18 -0.95
N ASN A 311 -11.59 -10.90 -1.07
CA ASN A 311 -11.48 -10.01 0.09
C ASN A 311 -12.81 -9.25 0.34
N THR A 312 -13.94 -9.95 0.28
CA THR A 312 -15.27 -9.37 0.49
C THR A 312 -16.32 -10.43 0.77
N ASN A 313 -17.30 -10.15 1.63
CA ASN A 313 -18.43 -11.05 1.93
C ASN A 313 -19.74 -10.57 1.30
N LYS A 314 -19.65 -9.80 0.21
CA LYS A 314 -20.82 -9.15 -0.42
C LYS A 314 -21.53 -10.01 -1.45
N TYR A 315 -20.92 -11.11 -1.88
CA TYR A 315 -21.37 -11.89 -3.03
C TYR A 315 -22.42 -12.92 -2.65
N TYR A 316 -22.20 -13.62 -1.54
CA TYR A 316 -23.12 -14.58 -0.96
C TYR A 316 -22.73 -14.79 0.51
N ASN A 317 -23.64 -15.33 1.34
CA ASN A 317 -23.38 -15.59 2.75
C ASN A 317 -22.70 -16.94 2.96
N GLY A 318 -21.39 -17.01 2.73
CA GLY A 318 -20.61 -18.25 2.78
C GLY A 318 -20.96 -19.23 3.91
N PRO A 319 -20.87 -18.86 5.19
CA PRO A 319 -21.17 -19.78 6.30
C PRO A 319 -22.60 -20.33 6.32
N ALA A 320 -23.58 -19.60 5.78
CA ALA A 320 -24.98 -20.01 5.76
C ALA A 320 -25.44 -20.54 4.39
N SER A 321 -24.57 -20.55 3.38
CA SER A 321 -24.91 -20.86 1.99
C SER A 321 -24.69 -22.32 1.60
N PHE A 322 -24.04 -23.10 2.46
CA PHE A 322 -23.74 -24.50 2.19
C PHE A 322 -24.30 -25.39 3.29
N SER A 323 -24.58 -26.65 2.94
CA SER A 323 -25.01 -27.66 3.90
C SER A 323 -23.92 -27.96 4.93
N PRO A 324 -24.26 -28.53 6.10
CA PRO A 324 -23.28 -28.91 7.13
C PRO A 324 -22.14 -29.81 6.63
N ASP A 325 -22.39 -30.58 5.56
CA ASP A 325 -21.42 -31.50 4.95
C ASP A 325 -20.38 -30.80 4.07
N VAL A 326 -20.56 -29.50 3.81
CA VAL A 326 -19.65 -28.68 3.01
C VAL A 326 -19.10 -27.55 3.86
N ALA A 327 -17.87 -27.71 4.33
CA ALA A 327 -17.18 -26.69 5.09
C ALA A 327 -16.95 -25.45 4.21
N TYR A 328 -17.16 -24.26 4.78
CA TYR A 328 -16.79 -23.00 4.14
C TYR A 328 -15.64 -22.36 4.88
N LYS A 329 -14.59 -21.95 4.15
CA LYS A 329 -13.46 -21.23 4.72
C LYS A 329 -13.11 -20.02 3.87
N LYS A 330 -13.18 -18.85 4.52
CA LYS A 330 -12.67 -17.60 3.96
C LYS A 330 -11.15 -17.57 4.05
N PHE A 331 -10.48 -17.47 2.90
CA PHE A 331 -9.03 -17.32 2.81
C PHE A 331 -8.70 -16.01 2.09
N ALA A 332 -8.95 -14.89 2.76
CA ALA A 332 -8.87 -13.57 2.16
C ALA A 332 -7.43 -13.23 1.73
N LEU A 333 -7.19 -13.11 0.43
CA LEU A 333 -5.90 -12.68 -0.10
C LEU A 333 -5.84 -11.16 -0.26
N GLU A 334 -4.81 -10.53 0.31
CA GLU A 334 -4.53 -9.09 0.18
C GLU A 334 -3.87 -8.74 -1.16
N GLY A 335 -4.03 -7.50 -1.63
CA GLY A 335 -3.28 -6.96 -2.78
C GLY A 335 -3.76 -7.37 -4.18
N PHE A 336 -4.21 -6.41 -4.99
CA PHE A 336 -4.70 -6.66 -6.35
C PHE A 336 -3.59 -6.77 -7.43
N ASN A 337 -2.41 -6.24 -7.10
CA ASN A 337 -1.32 -5.95 -8.05
C ASN A 337 -0.05 -6.81 -7.88
N ALA A 338 -0.07 -7.81 -7.00
CA ALA A 338 1.04 -8.75 -6.80
C ALA A 338 0.53 -10.19 -6.73
N ALA A 339 1.43 -11.15 -6.92
CA ALA A 339 1.16 -12.55 -6.64
C ALA A 339 0.99 -12.78 -5.11
N PRO A 340 0.22 -13.80 -4.68
CA PRO A 340 0.14 -14.20 -3.28
C PRO A 340 1.52 -14.32 -2.61
N ARG A 341 1.66 -13.85 -1.37
CA ARG A 341 2.95 -13.84 -0.66
C ARG A 341 3.34 -15.26 -0.26
N PRO A 342 4.65 -15.56 -0.04
CA PRO A 342 5.08 -16.89 0.38
C PRO A 342 4.37 -17.42 1.63
N HIS A 343 4.09 -16.57 2.62
CA HIS A 343 3.33 -16.96 3.81
C HIS A 343 1.87 -17.34 3.47
N ASP A 344 1.21 -16.62 2.56
CA ASP A 344 -0.16 -16.93 2.14
C ASP A 344 -0.18 -18.26 1.35
N VAL A 345 0.84 -18.52 0.53
CA VAL A 345 0.99 -19.82 -0.15
C VAL A 345 1.19 -20.94 0.88
N ALA A 346 2.07 -20.76 1.86
CA ALA A 346 2.31 -21.76 2.90
C ALA A 346 1.03 -22.09 3.69
N ALA A 347 0.28 -21.07 4.12
CA ALA A 347 -0.98 -21.26 4.84
C ALA A 347 -2.03 -21.97 3.97
N PHE A 348 -2.10 -21.66 2.67
CA PHE A 348 -2.96 -22.39 1.74
C PHE A 348 -2.58 -23.87 1.65
N LEU A 349 -1.29 -24.19 1.50
CA LEU A 349 -0.81 -25.58 1.44
C LEU A 349 -1.18 -26.34 2.71
N THR A 350 -1.00 -25.76 3.90
CA THR A 350 -1.39 -26.39 5.18
C THR A 350 -2.87 -26.73 5.23
N ILE A 351 -3.75 -25.88 4.68
CA ILE A 351 -5.19 -26.14 4.63
C ILE A 351 -5.50 -27.34 3.74
N VAL A 352 -4.83 -27.42 2.59
CA VAL A 352 -5.05 -28.49 1.62
C VAL A 352 -4.49 -29.81 2.13
N ASP A 353 -3.29 -29.79 2.72
CA ASP A 353 -2.66 -30.96 3.33
C ASP A 353 -3.57 -31.56 4.42
N ALA A 354 -4.16 -30.72 5.27
CA ALA A 354 -5.11 -31.16 6.30
C ALA A 354 -6.42 -31.71 5.71
N PHE A 355 -6.90 -31.12 4.61
CA PHE A 355 -8.10 -31.59 3.92
C PHE A 355 -7.89 -32.96 3.29
N GLU A 356 -6.83 -33.17 2.50
CA GLU A 356 -6.55 -34.46 1.87
C GLU A 356 -6.31 -35.58 2.90
N ALA A 357 -5.72 -35.26 4.05
CA ALA A 357 -5.53 -36.24 5.14
C ALA A 357 -6.85 -36.73 5.76
N THR A 358 -7.92 -35.94 5.67
CA THR A 358 -9.22 -36.22 6.29
C THR A 358 -10.32 -36.57 5.29
N HIS A 359 -10.12 -36.24 4.01
CA HIS A 359 -11.12 -36.37 2.94
C HIS A 359 -10.46 -36.88 1.64
N PRO A 360 -10.02 -38.15 1.58
CA PRO A 360 -9.24 -38.67 0.45
C PRO A 360 -9.98 -38.65 -0.90
N ASP A 361 -11.32 -38.76 -0.87
CA ASP A 361 -12.19 -38.68 -2.06
C ASP A 361 -12.95 -37.33 -2.16
N GLY A 362 -12.61 -36.38 -1.27
CA GLY A 362 -13.25 -35.09 -1.17
C GLY A 362 -12.70 -34.07 -2.15
N HIS A 363 -13.54 -33.12 -2.54
CA HIS A 363 -13.18 -32.04 -3.46
C HIS A 363 -13.23 -30.67 -2.77
N ILE A 364 -12.31 -29.80 -3.18
CA ILE A 364 -12.20 -28.42 -2.74
C ILE A 364 -12.66 -27.49 -3.88
N ALA A 365 -13.80 -26.86 -3.69
CA ALA A 365 -14.23 -25.77 -4.55
C ALA A 365 -13.50 -24.49 -4.19
N ILE A 366 -12.77 -23.89 -5.12
CA ILE A 366 -11.89 -22.74 -4.83
C ILE A 366 -12.17 -21.59 -5.78
N HIS A 367 -12.36 -20.39 -5.24
CA HIS A 367 -12.66 -19.23 -6.08
C HIS A 367 -12.02 -17.94 -5.59
N CYS A 368 -11.63 -17.09 -6.53
CA CYS A 368 -11.50 -15.66 -6.28
C CYS A 368 -12.73 -14.96 -6.90
N THR A 369 -12.64 -13.73 -7.39
CA THR A 369 -13.79 -13.11 -8.07
C THR A 369 -14.10 -13.84 -9.39
N HIS A 370 -13.07 -14.09 -10.20
CA HIS A 370 -13.22 -14.69 -11.54
C HIS A 370 -12.75 -16.16 -11.60
N GLY A 371 -12.07 -16.64 -10.55
CA GLY A 371 -11.58 -18.02 -10.52
C GLY A 371 -10.37 -18.31 -11.41
N LEU A 372 -9.59 -17.29 -11.76
CA LEU A 372 -8.46 -17.42 -12.71
C LEU A 372 -7.11 -17.19 -12.02
N ASN A 373 -6.76 -15.93 -11.72
CA ASN A 373 -5.38 -15.58 -11.36
C ASN A 373 -4.95 -16.06 -9.96
N ARG A 374 -5.59 -15.59 -8.89
CA ARG A 374 -5.24 -15.98 -7.52
C ARG A 374 -5.50 -17.46 -7.28
N THR A 375 -6.63 -17.94 -7.78
CA THR A 375 -7.03 -19.35 -7.75
C THR A 375 -5.99 -20.22 -8.42
N GLY A 376 -5.66 -19.93 -9.69
CA GLY A 376 -4.68 -20.71 -10.44
C GLY A 376 -3.27 -20.62 -9.87
N TYR A 377 -2.87 -19.48 -9.32
CA TYR A 377 -1.55 -19.36 -8.69
C TYR A 377 -1.41 -20.28 -7.47
N LEU A 378 -2.40 -20.30 -6.58
CA LEU A 378 -2.38 -21.18 -5.41
C LEU A 378 -2.43 -22.66 -5.82
N ILE A 379 -3.28 -23.02 -6.78
CA ILE A 379 -3.36 -24.40 -7.30
C ILE A 379 -2.02 -24.80 -7.94
N ALA A 380 -1.44 -23.95 -8.78
CA ALA A 380 -0.15 -24.23 -9.40
C ALA A 380 0.97 -24.37 -8.35
N SER A 381 1.01 -23.49 -7.34
CA SER A 381 1.95 -23.62 -6.22
C SER A 381 1.79 -24.95 -5.47
N TYR A 382 0.57 -25.44 -5.28
CA TYR A 382 0.33 -26.75 -4.70
C TYR A 382 0.82 -27.90 -5.59
N LEU A 383 0.48 -27.90 -6.88
CA LEU A 383 0.92 -28.94 -7.81
C LEU A 383 2.46 -29.04 -7.85
N ILE A 384 3.14 -27.89 -7.80
CA ILE A 384 4.60 -27.84 -7.72
C ILE A 384 5.10 -28.37 -6.37
N ALA A 385 4.58 -27.84 -5.27
CA ALA A 385 5.12 -28.10 -3.93
C ALA A 385 4.74 -29.46 -3.33
N ARG A 386 3.67 -30.11 -3.82
CA ARG A 386 3.13 -31.36 -3.26
C ARG A 386 3.07 -32.50 -4.26
N LYS A 387 2.79 -32.21 -5.54
CA LYS A 387 2.66 -33.21 -6.60
C LYS A 387 3.85 -33.25 -7.55
N GLN A 388 4.91 -32.47 -7.27
CA GLN A 388 6.16 -32.43 -8.03
C GLN A 388 6.01 -32.02 -9.51
N TYR A 389 4.98 -31.25 -9.82
CA TYR A 389 4.80 -30.72 -11.18
C TYR A 389 5.88 -29.68 -11.48
N SER A 390 6.34 -29.65 -12.73
CA SER A 390 7.06 -28.48 -13.23
C SER A 390 6.12 -27.27 -13.30
N VAL A 391 6.67 -26.06 -13.30
CA VAL A 391 5.86 -24.83 -13.42
C VAL A 391 4.97 -24.87 -14.66
N GLN A 392 5.52 -25.30 -15.80
CA GLN A 392 4.75 -25.37 -17.04
C GLN A 392 3.64 -26.42 -16.97
N ALA A 393 3.94 -27.63 -16.45
CA ALA A 393 2.93 -28.68 -16.29
C ALA A 393 1.79 -28.25 -15.36
N ALA A 394 2.09 -27.53 -14.27
CA ALA A 394 1.09 -27.01 -13.35
C ALA A 394 0.20 -25.93 -14.00
N LEU A 395 0.80 -25.04 -14.80
CA LEU A 395 0.06 -24.01 -15.55
C LEU A 395 -0.83 -24.62 -16.63
N ASP A 396 -0.32 -25.63 -17.35
CA ASP A 396 -1.05 -26.34 -18.40
C ASP A 396 -2.22 -27.14 -17.80
N ALA A 397 -2.00 -27.83 -16.69
CA ALA A 397 -3.04 -28.54 -15.95
C ALA A 397 -4.18 -27.60 -15.51
N PHE A 398 -3.84 -26.46 -14.92
CA PHE A 398 -4.84 -25.47 -14.55
C PHE A 398 -5.54 -24.85 -15.76
N GLY A 399 -4.79 -24.55 -16.83
CA GLY A 399 -5.34 -23.99 -18.08
C GLY A 399 -6.29 -24.93 -18.79
N ALA A 400 -6.00 -26.24 -18.78
CA ALA A 400 -6.84 -27.28 -19.38
C ALA A 400 -8.16 -27.43 -18.60
N ALA A 401 -8.09 -27.51 -17.26
CA ALA A 401 -9.27 -27.62 -16.42
C ALA A 401 -10.10 -26.33 -16.41
N ARG A 402 -9.43 -25.17 -16.43
CA ARG A 402 -10.02 -23.83 -16.29
C ARG A 402 -9.52 -22.85 -17.35
N PRO A 403 -9.98 -22.95 -18.61
CA PRO A 403 -9.53 -22.06 -19.68
C PRO A 403 -9.83 -20.58 -19.39
N PRO A 404 -8.92 -19.65 -19.74
CA PRO A 404 -7.63 -19.86 -20.40
C PRO A 404 -6.45 -20.09 -19.43
N GLY A 405 -6.71 -20.35 -18.14
CA GLY A 405 -5.71 -20.44 -17.09
C GLY A 405 -5.32 -19.09 -16.48
N LEU A 406 -4.07 -18.94 -16.03
CA LEU A 406 -3.57 -17.69 -15.46
C LEU A 406 -3.39 -16.62 -16.56
N ILE A 407 -4.27 -15.62 -16.59
CA ILE A 407 -4.20 -14.54 -17.58
C ILE A 407 -3.20 -13.43 -17.23
N LYS A 408 -2.88 -13.23 -15.95
CA LYS A 408 -1.93 -12.19 -15.52
C LYS A 408 -0.49 -12.72 -15.63
N TYR A 409 0.25 -12.25 -16.65
CA TYR A 409 1.65 -12.65 -16.89
C TYR A 409 2.56 -12.51 -15.66
N MET A 410 2.33 -11.53 -14.78
CA MET A 410 3.15 -11.33 -13.59
C MET A 410 3.04 -12.47 -12.55
N TYR A 411 1.96 -13.25 -12.60
CA TYR A 411 1.75 -14.41 -11.73
C TYR A 411 2.54 -15.61 -12.29
N ILE A 412 2.50 -15.79 -13.61
CA ILE A 412 3.32 -16.77 -14.34
C ILE A 412 4.82 -16.47 -14.12
N ASP A 413 5.23 -15.21 -14.29
CA ASP A 413 6.61 -14.76 -14.05
C ASP A 413 7.03 -14.92 -12.58
N ALA A 414 6.10 -14.92 -11.63
CA ALA A 414 6.40 -15.17 -10.23
C ALA A 414 6.64 -16.66 -9.95
N LEU A 415 5.82 -17.56 -10.51
CA LEU A 415 6.01 -19.01 -10.38
C LEU A 415 7.34 -19.46 -10.99
N HIS A 416 7.66 -19.02 -12.21
CA HIS A 416 8.95 -19.36 -12.83
C HIS A 416 10.15 -18.82 -12.04
N ARG A 417 10.07 -17.61 -11.48
CA ARG A 417 11.16 -17.07 -10.63
C ARG A 417 11.40 -17.87 -9.36
N LEU A 418 10.38 -18.53 -8.83
CA LEU A 418 10.47 -19.29 -7.58
C LEU A 418 10.88 -20.74 -7.81
N HIS A 419 10.51 -21.32 -8.95
CA HIS A 419 10.52 -22.77 -9.15
C HIS A 419 11.14 -23.23 -10.49
N SER A 420 11.66 -22.32 -11.32
CA SER A 420 12.34 -22.68 -12.58
C SER A 420 13.75 -22.12 -12.63
N ASP A 421 14.62 -22.82 -13.35
CA ASP A 421 15.93 -22.30 -13.72
C ASP A 421 15.81 -21.09 -14.65
N ALA A 422 16.79 -20.18 -14.57
CA ALA A 422 16.81 -18.96 -15.38
C ALA A 422 16.90 -19.23 -16.90
N SER A 423 17.25 -20.45 -17.30
CA SER A 423 17.32 -20.90 -18.70
C SER A 423 15.96 -21.33 -19.28
N VAL A 424 14.93 -21.56 -18.44
CA VAL A 424 13.62 -22.02 -18.90
C VAL A 424 12.88 -20.89 -19.60
N GLN A 425 12.49 -21.12 -20.85
CA GLN A 425 11.67 -20.18 -21.61
C GLN A 425 10.24 -20.15 -21.05
N VAL A 426 9.79 -18.97 -20.61
CA VAL A 426 8.42 -18.78 -20.09
C VAL A 426 7.40 -18.79 -21.23
N VAL A 427 6.39 -19.65 -21.12
CA VAL A 427 5.25 -19.72 -22.04
C VAL A 427 4.03 -19.06 -21.38
N TYR A 428 3.30 -18.25 -22.15
CA TYR A 428 2.08 -17.59 -21.69
C TYR A 428 0.86 -18.20 -22.39
N PRO A 429 -0.29 -18.30 -21.73
CA PRO A 429 -1.49 -18.83 -22.36
C PRO A 429 -1.98 -17.89 -23.46
N ALA A 430 -2.60 -18.48 -24.48
CA ALA A 430 -3.38 -17.73 -25.45
C ALA A 430 -4.55 -17.05 -24.73
N LEU A 431 -4.65 -15.73 -24.86
CA LEU A 431 -5.70 -14.97 -24.19
C LEU A 431 -6.95 -14.89 -25.08
N PRO A 432 -8.15 -15.11 -24.53
CA PRO A 432 -9.39 -14.87 -25.26
C PRO A 432 -9.56 -13.36 -25.52
N PRO A 433 -10.40 -12.96 -26.51
CA PRO A 433 -10.56 -11.56 -26.89
C PRO A 433 -10.92 -10.61 -25.73
N TRP A 434 -11.73 -11.08 -24.77
CA TRP A 434 -12.12 -10.31 -23.58
C TRP A 434 -10.94 -10.03 -22.64
N ALA A 435 -9.91 -10.88 -22.63
CA ALA A 435 -8.73 -10.76 -21.77
C ALA A 435 -7.56 -10.05 -22.47
N GLU A 436 -7.43 -10.19 -23.79
CA GLU A 436 -6.26 -9.79 -24.57
C GLU A 436 -5.93 -8.29 -24.41
N LYS A 437 -6.92 -7.41 -24.54
CA LYS A 437 -6.74 -5.95 -24.45
C LYS A 437 -6.13 -5.49 -23.12
N LYS A 438 -6.43 -6.20 -22.02
CA LYS A 438 -6.07 -5.81 -20.65
C LYS A 438 -4.86 -6.58 -20.11
N TYR A 439 -4.66 -7.82 -20.54
CA TYR A 439 -3.70 -8.74 -19.91
C TYR A 439 -2.61 -9.25 -20.85
N ALA A 440 -2.65 -8.92 -22.16
CA ALA A 440 -1.59 -9.32 -23.08
C ALA A 440 -0.23 -8.73 -22.67
N LYS A 441 0.78 -9.61 -22.57
CA LYS A 441 2.16 -9.20 -22.36
C LYS A 441 2.65 -8.55 -23.66
N ARG A 442 2.76 -7.22 -23.68
CA ARG A 442 3.32 -6.50 -24.83
C ARG A 442 4.73 -7.03 -25.10
N ARG A 443 4.95 -7.66 -26.26
CA ARG A 443 6.29 -8.02 -26.74
C ARG A 443 7.09 -6.73 -26.93
N SER A 444 8.26 -6.65 -26.33
CA SER A 444 9.28 -5.68 -26.76
C SER A 444 9.61 -5.99 -28.24
N PRO A 445 9.57 -5.02 -29.16
CA PRO A 445 9.88 -5.30 -30.56
C PRO A 445 11.33 -5.74 -30.70
N ASP A 446 11.56 -6.80 -31.46
CA ASP A 446 12.88 -7.21 -31.92
C ASP A 446 13.47 -6.08 -32.80
N ARG A 447 14.59 -5.51 -32.35
CA ARG A 447 15.13 -4.22 -32.82
C ARG A 447 15.70 -4.24 -34.24
N ARG A 448 15.68 -5.38 -34.95
CA ARG A 448 16.35 -5.54 -36.25
C ARG A 448 15.43 -5.53 -37.47
N ALA A 449 14.17 -5.94 -37.35
CA ALA A 449 13.27 -6.02 -38.51
C ALA A 449 12.54 -4.69 -38.83
N ASP A 450 12.34 -3.81 -37.84
CA ASP A 450 11.52 -2.61 -37.99
C ASP A 450 12.23 -1.45 -38.71
N ARG A 451 13.56 -1.50 -38.85
CA ARG A 451 14.34 -0.47 -39.57
C ARG A 451 13.95 -0.35 -41.06
N ARG A 452 13.51 -1.44 -41.70
CA ARG A 452 13.12 -1.43 -43.12
C ARG A 452 11.66 -1.03 -43.37
N SER A 453 10.81 -1.07 -42.35
CA SER A 453 9.40 -0.65 -42.42
C SER A 453 9.21 0.80 -41.95
N ALA A 454 10.05 1.27 -41.03
CA ALA A 454 10.07 2.64 -40.55
C ALA A 454 10.41 3.66 -41.66
N ASP A 455 11.35 3.34 -42.56
CA ASP A 455 11.68 4.21 -43.71
C ASP A 455 10.49 4.41 -44.66
N ARG A 456 9.71 3.35 -44.93
CA ARG A 456 8.53 3.46 -45.83
C ARG A 456 7.33 4.15 -45.17
N ARG A 457 7.27 4.20 -43.83
CA ARG A 457 6.22 4.92 -43.07
C ARG A 457 6.59 6.36 -42.74
N ALA A 458 7.88 6.72 -42.81
CA ALA A 458 8.34 8.10 -42.67
C ALA A 458 7.90 8.96 -43.88
N ASP A 459 8.00 8.43 -45.10
CA ASP A 459 7.60 9.16 -46.31
C ASP A 459 6.10 9.46 -46.39
N ARG A 460 5.23 8.56 -45.90
CA ARG A 460 3.77 8.79 -45.94
C ARG A 460 3.24 9.67 -44.81
N ARG A 461 4.00 9.91 -43.75
CA ARG A 461 3.61 10.76 -42.61
C ARG A 461 4.09 12.21 -42.73
N SER A 462 4.84 12.54 -43.78
CA SER A 462 5.17 13.93 -44.13
C SER A 462 3.97 14.67 -44.76
N ALA A 463 3.00 13.95 -45.33
CA ALA A 463 1.90 14.56 -46.07
C ALA A 463 0.67 14.98 -45.24
N ASP A 464 0.52 14.50 -43.99
CA ASP A 464 -0.73 14.69 -43.21
C ASP A 464 -0.53 15.47 -41.89
N ARG A 465 0.55 16.25 -41.80
CA ARG A 465 0.79 17.19 -40.70
C ARG A 465 0.42 18.61 -41.12
N ARG A 466 -0.88 18.91 -41.13
CA ARG A 466 -1.35 20.27 -40.86
C ARG A 466 -2.46 20.18 -39.81
N ASP A 467 -2.23 20.89 -38.70
CA ASP A 467 -3.23 21.32 -37.73
C ASP A 467 -3.61 20.45 -36.52
N ASN A 468 -2.63 19.84 -35.83
CA ASN A 468 -2.73 19.79 -34.34
C ASN A 468 -1.38 19.51 -33.63
N PRO A 469 -1.05 20.21 -32.53
CA PRO A 469 0.17 19.97 -31.77
C PRO A 469 0.10 18.67 -30.93
N PRO A 470 1.24 18.01 -30.66
CA PRO A 470 1.29 16.78 -29.87
C PRO A 470 0.89 17.02 -28.41
N ARG A 471 0.06 16.12 -27.87
CA ARG A 471 -0.40 16.14 -26.47
C ARG A 471 0.77 15.84 -25.52
N ARG A 472 1.00 16.69 -24.51
CA ARG A 472 2.04 16.55 -23.47
C ARG A 472 1.71 15.43 -22.47
N LEU A 473 2.72 14.84 -21.84
CA LEU A 473 2.62 13.76 -20.84
C LEU A 473 2.50 14.33 -19.42
N GLU A 474 1.62 13.80 -18.58
CA GLU A 474 1.53 14.27 -17.17
C GLU A 474 2.81 13.93 -16.38
N ALA A 475 3.30 14.89 -15.58
CA ALA A 475 4.38 14.65 -14.62
C ALA A 475 3.91 13.68 -13.51
N PRO A 476 4.80 12.86 -12.93
CA PRO A 476 4.41 11.94 -11.87
C PRO A 476 3.83 12.68 -10.65
N HIS A 477 2.64 12.28 -10.18
CA HIS A 477 1.87 13.00 -9.15
C HIS A 477 2.60 13.32 -7.83
N PHE A 478 3.70 12.63 -7.49
CA PHE A 478 4.50 12.91 -6.28
C PHE A 478 5.50 14.06 -6.46
N TRP A 479 5.72 14.56 -7.69
CA TRP A 479 6.68 15.62 -7.99
C TRP A 479 6.29 16.98 -7.41
N ALA A 480 4.99 17.27 -7.32
CA ALA A 480 4.48 18.55 -6.80
C ALA A 480 4.81 18.76 -5.30
N LYS A 481 5.09 17.69 -4.56
CA LYS A 481 5.41 17.72 -3.12
C LYS A 481 6.87 17.43 -2.80
N THR A 482 7.70 17.28 -3.84
CA THR A 482 9.13 16.94 -3.70
C THR A 482 9.96 18.20 -3.97
N PRO A 483 10.90 18.56 -3.09
CA PRO A 483 11.78 19.70 -3.34
C PRO A 483 12.54 19.50 -4.65
N THR A 484 12.91 20.61 -5.27
CA THR A 484 13.61 20.57 -6.55
C THR A 484 15.03 20.01 -6.39
N TYR A 485 15.80 20.56 -5.45
CA TYR A 485 17.09 20.06 -4.96
C TYR A 485 17.12 20.19 -3.42
N GLY A 486 17.98 19.40 -2.77
CA GLY A 486 18.18 19.41 -1.32
C GLY A 486 19.36 20.27 -0.89
N ALA A 487 19.90 19.99 0.29
CA ALA A 487 21.18 20.52 0.75
C ALA A 487 22.34 19.60 0.32
N TRP A 488 23.57 20.13 0.37
CA TRP A 488 24.77 19.34 0.07
C TRP A 488 25.04 18.30 1.15
N VAL A 489 25.29 17.06 0.72
CA VAL A 489 25.84 15.99 1.55
C VAL A 489 27.34 15.92 1.31
N SER A 490 28.14 16.26 2.32
CA SER A 490 29.60 16.33 2.20
C SER A 490 30.26 15.06 2.73
N LEU A 491 31.24 14.53 2.01
CA LEU A 491 32.15 13.50 2.52
C LEU A 491 33.35 14.16 3.19
N PRO A 492 33.66 13.85 4.46
CA PRO A 492 34.91 14.25 5.09
C PRO A 492 36.09 13.53 4.42
N SER A 493 37.21 14.23 4.24
CA SER A 493 38.44 13.63 3.72
C SER A 493 39.02 12.63 4.73
N THR A 494 39.32 11.42 4.27
CA THR A 494 39.87 10.33 5.09
C THR A 494 41.35 10.05 4.82
N THR A 495 41.98 10.74 3.86
CA THR A 495 43.36 10.47 3.41
C THR A 495 44.36 11.58 3.74
N SER A 496 43.92 12.84 3.93
CA SER A 496 44.78 13.95 4.39
C SER A 496 43.93 15.12 4.93
N PRO A 497 44.40 15.87 5.95
CA PRO A 497 43.78 17.12 6.39
C PRO A 497 43.66 18.20 5.29
N SER A 498 44.42 18.07 4.20
CA SER A 498 44.43 19.01 3.06
C SER A 498 43.49 18.65 1.92
N ALA A 499 42.98 17.40 1.86
CA ALA A 499 42.12 16.98 0.77
C ALA A 499 40.71 17.56 0.93
N LYS A 500 40.22 18.23 -0.11
CA LYS A 500 38.93 18.93 -0.10
C LYS A 500 37.74 17.96 -0.23
N ALA A 501 36.58 18.38 0.28
CA ALA A 501 35.40 17.53 0.43
C ALA A 501 34.68 17.25 -0.91
N ILE A 502 34.08 16.05 -1.02
CA ILE A 502 33.13 15.73 -2.08
C ILE A 502 31.74 16.14 -1.61
N HIS A 503 31.03 16.94 -2.41
CA HIS A 503 29.68 17.38 -2.13
C HIS A 503 28.67 16.78 -3.10
N LEU A 504 27.64 16.13 -2.56
CA LEU A 504 26.58 15.50 -3.32
C LEU A 504 25.28 16.27 -3.13
N LEU A 505 24.66 16.72 -4.23
CA LEU A 505 23.38 17.41 -4.22
C LEU A 505 22.27 16.45 -4.64
N PRO A 506 21.45 15.94 -3.71
CA PRO A 506 20.25 15.20 -4.09
C PRO A 506 19.24 16.14 -4.75
N MET A 507 18.65 15.71 -5.86
CA MET A 507 17.62 16.47 -6.57
C MET A 507 16.58 15.57 -7.23
N LYS A 508 15.41 16.14 -7.56
CA LYS A 508 14.40 15.44 -8.38
C LYS A 508 14.82 15.52 -9.84
N ALA A 509 14.40 14.53 -10.65
CA ALA A 509 14.65 14.56 -12.09
C ALA A 509 14.08 15.84 -12.74
N MET A 510 14.67 16.30 -13.83
CA MET A 510 14.17 17.45 -14.60
C MET A 510 13.13 17.00 -15.62
N LEU A 511 12.23 17.90 -16.03
CA LEU A 511 11.30 17.66 -17.14
C LEU A 511 11.69 18.46 -18.38
N ASP A 512 11.47 17.90 -19.56
CA ASP A 512 11.47 18.65 -20.81
C ASP A 512 10.05 18.90 -21.34
N SER A 513 9.98 19.50 -22.52
CA SER A 513 8.75 19.92 -23.19
C SER A 513 7.78 18.78 -23.53
N ARG A 514 8.21 17.51 -23.40
CA ARG A 514 7.32 16.34 -23.54
C ARG A 514 6.35 16.23 -22.37
N TYR A 515 6.66 16.84 -21.22
CA TYR A 515 5.85 16.73 -20.00
C TYR A 515 5.07 18.02 -19.69
N GLU A 516 3.91 17.86 -19.07
CA GLU A 516 3.18 18.93 -18.40
C GLU A 516 3.95 19.29 -17.13
N SER A 517 4.53 20.49 -17.14
CA SER A 517 5.32 21.07 -16.07
C SER A 517 4.88 22.52 -15.88
N ASP A 518 5.00 23.03 -14.66
CA ASP A 518 4.89 24.46 -14.35
C ASP A 518 6.11 25.27 -14.83
N GLY A 519 7.09 24.61 -15.46
CA GLY A 519 8.33 25.23 -15.95
C GLY A 519 9.35 25.52 -14.84
N SER A 520 9.06 25.14 -13.60
CA SER A 520 9.92 25.47 -12.45
C SER A 520 11.20 24.65 -12.38
N TRP A 521 11.25 23.49 -13.04
CA TRP A 521 12.41 22.60 -13.03
C TRP A 521 12.62 21.85 -14.33
N THR A 522 13.43 22.45 -15.20
CA THR A 522 13.81 21.96 -16.53
C THR A 522 15.33 21.87 -16.66
N VAL A 523 15.81 21.34 -17.79
CA VAL A 523 17.25 21.37 -18.11
C VAL A 523 17.77 22.81 -18.13
N ASP A 524 17.04 23.75 -18.73
CA ASP A 524 17.41 25.17 -18.76
C ASP A 524 17.52 25.78 -17.36
N ALA A 525 16.61 25.40 -16.44
CA ALA A 525 16.67 25.85 -15.05
C ALA A 525 17.91 25.32 -14.32
N LEU A 526 18.34 24.08 -14.61
CA LEU A 526 19.60 23.55 -14.10
C LEU A 526 20.80 24.31 -14.67
N VAL A 527 20.82 24.58 -15.98
CA VAL A 527 21.91 25.33 -16.63
C VAL A 527 22.06 26.72 -16.00
N ALA A 528 20.96 27.45 -15.84
CA ALA A 528 20.99 28.76 -15.18
C ALA A 528 21.52 28.68 -13.73
N ARG A 529 21.18 27.61 -13.00
CA ARG A 529 21.71 27.39 -11.64
C ARG A 529 23.21 27.08 -11.66
N MET A 530 23.69 26.30 -12.63
CA MET A 530 25.11 25.99 -12.80
C MET A 530 25.91 27.25 -13.10
N GLU A 531 25.42 28.11 -13.99
CA GLU A 531 26.04 29.40 -14.28
C GLU A 531 26.13 30.26 -13.02
N ALA A 532 25.04 30.38 -12.26
CA ALA A 532 25.04 31.12 -10.99
C ALA A 532 26.05 30.54 -9.98
N LEU A 533 26.11 29.22 -9.82
CA LEU A 533 27.10 28.56 -8.95
C LEU A 533 28.55 28.83 -9.40
N ALA A 534 28.81 28.80 -10.71
CA ALA A 534 30.15 29.02 -11.25
C ALA A 534 30.60 30.48 -11.14
N THR A 535 29.72 31.45 -11.40
CA THR A 535 30.09 32.87 -11.49
C THR A 535 29.91 33.64 -10.18
N ILE A 536 28.88 33.34 -9.40
CA ILE A 536 28.53 34.06 -8.18
C ILE A 536 29.19 33.38 -6.98
N ASP A 537 28.97 32.08 -6.84
CA ASP A 537 29.40 31.32 -5.67
C ASP A 537 30.81 30.73 -5.86
N LYS A 538 31.43 30.89 -7.04
CA LYS A 538 32.73 30.31 -7.44
C LYS A 538 32.85 28.80 -7.17
N THR A 539 31.75 28.08 -7.31
CA THR A 539 31.62 26.67 -6.92
C THR A 539 30.94 25.84 -8.02
N PRO A 540 31.63 25.55 -9.14
CA PRO A 540 31.01 24.93 -10.30
C PRO A 540 30.44 23.53 -10.00
N LEU A 541 29.35 23.18 -10.68
CA LEU A 541 28.84 21.82 -10.69
C LEU A 541 29.64 20.98 -11.69
N HIS A 542 30.27 19.91 -11.22
CA HIS A 542 31.20 19.11 -12.02
C HIS A 542 30.53 17.91 -12.68
N GLY A 543 29.54 17.31 -12.01
CA GLY A 543 28.92 16.08 -12.45
C GLY A 543 27.43 16.00 -12.18
N LEU A 544 26.75 15.19 -13.00
CA LEU A 544 25.34 14.88 -12.90
C LEU A 544 25.11 13.37 -13.07
N VAL A 545 24.51 12.75 -12.06
CA VAL A 545 24.19 11.32 -12.05
C VAL A 545 22.69 11.11 -12.18
N ASN A 546 22.29 10.40 -13.23
CA ASN A 546 20.91 10.02 -13.51
C ASN A 546 20.64 8.57 -13.09
N LEU A 547 19.87 8.41 -12.02
CA LEU A 547 19.42 7.12 -11.50
C LEU A 547 17.99 6.77 -11.96
N SER A 548 17.40 7.58 -12.85
CA SER A 548 16.11 7.31 -13.49
C SER A 548 16.34 6.34 -14.65
N GLY A 549 15.99 5.08 -14.44
CA GLY A 549 16.40 3.92 -15.24
C GLY A 549 16.23 3.94 -16.77
N LYS A 550 15.68 4.98 -17.43
CA LYS A 550 15.46 5.05 -18.90
C LYS A 550 15.46 6.47 -19.53
N ASP A 551 16.17 7.47 -19.00
CA ASP A 551 16.15 8.88 -19.52
C ASP A 551 14.72 9.37 -19.82
N THR A 552 13.79 9.02 -18.92
CA THR A 552 12.38 9.16 -19.24
C THR A 552 11.93 10.61 -19.24
N PHE A 553 12.64 11.50 -18.57
CA PHE A 553 12.08 12.79 -18.18
C PHE A 553 12.63 14.00 -18.96
N TYR A 554 13.89 13.94 -19.39
CA TYR A 554 14.53 14.98 -20.19
C TYR A 554 15.48 14.33 -21.21
N ASP A 555 15.76 15.04 -22.29
CA ASP A 555 16.79 14.64 -23.25
C ASP A 555 18.19 14.96 -22.69
N ALA A 556 19.02 13.93 -22.50
CA ALA A 556 20.38 14.10 -22.00
C ALA A 556 21.26 14.90 -22.97
N ALA A 557 20.94 14.93 -24.27
CA ALA A 557 21.65 15.74 -25.26
C ALA A 557 21.45 17.26 -25.06
N ALA A 558 20.46 17.67 -24.26
CA ALA A 558 20.23 19.07 -23.92
C ALA A 558 21.12 19.57 -22.77
N LEU A 559 21.88 18.67 -22.11
CA LEU A 559 22.81 19.06 -21.04
C LEU A 559 24.08 19.73 -21.61
N PRO A 560 24.72 20.64 -20.86
CA PRO A 560 25.98 21.24 -21.28
C PRO A 560 27.07 20.19 -21.51
N PRO A 561 27.85 20.26 -22.60
CA PRO A 561 28.91 19.29 -22.88
C PRO A 561 30.07 19.34 -21.88
N THR A 562 30.16 20.40 -21.08
CA THR A 562 31.14 20.57 -20.00
C THR A 562 30.77 19.79 -18.73
N LEU A 563 29.52 19.34 -18.60
CA LEU A 563 29.04 18.61 -17.42
C LEU A 563 29.31 17.12 -17.59
N LYS A 564 30.03 16.50 -16.64
CA LYS A 564 30.21 15.05 -16.65
C LYS A 564 28.89 14.37 -16.31
N THR A 565 28.47 13.39 -17.11
CA THR A 565 27.20 12.68 -16.89
C THR A 565 27.42 11.20 -16.69
N LEU A 566 26.69 10.62 -15.73
CA LEU A 566 26.62 9.17 -15.55
C LEU A 566 25.16 8.73 -15.52
N HIS A 567 24.80 7.73 -16.33
CA HIS A 567 23.44 7.19 -16.41
C HIS A 567 23.43 5.70 -16.15
N PHE A 568 22.48 5.26 -15.33
CA PHE A 568 22.24 3.85 -15.06
C PHE A 568 20.95 3.38 -15.71
N ASN A 569 21.04 2.38 -16.58
CA ASN A 569 19.92 1.79 -17.29
C ASN A 569 19.42 0.53 -16.55
N TRP A 570 18.68 0.73 -15.46
CA TRP A 570 18.20 -0.35 -14.60
C TRP A 570 16.68 -0.26 -14.39
N THR A 571 16.03 -1.36 -14.01
CA THR A 571 14.57 -1.40 -13.87
C THR A 571 14.12 -0.82 -12.52
N THR A 572 13.41 0.31 -12.55
CA THR A 572 12.80 0.94 -11.38
C THR A 572 11.97 -0.08 -10.59
N GLY A 573 12.13 -0.13 -9.27
CA GLY A 573 11.39 -1.07 -8.44
C GLY A 573 12.17 -2.31 -7.98
N ARG A 574 13.43 -2.46 -8.39
CA ARG A 574 14.35 -3.47 -7.83
C ARG A 574 15.40 -2.83 -6.92
N VAL A 575 16.20 -3.64 -6.24
CA VAL A 575 17.42 -3.19 -5.55
C VAL A 575 18.49 -2.99 -6.64
N PRO A 576 19.16 -1.83 -6.72
CA PRO A 576 20.27 -1.63 -7.66
C PRO A 576 21.34 -2.71 -7.45
N PRO A 577 21.88 -3.34 -8.51
CA PRO A 577 22.94 -4.32 -8.36
C PRO A 577 24.19 -3.64 -7.79
N GLN A 578 24.98 -4.39 -7.02
CA GLN A 578 26.18 -3.84 -6.38
C GLN A 578 27.18 -3.29 -7.40
N SER A 579 27.27 -3.89 -8.59
CA SER A 579 28.09 -3.40 -9.70
C SER A 579 27.76 -1.97 -10.13
N ASP A 580 26.49 -1.55 -10.06
CA ASP A 580 26.09 -0.19 -10.41
C ASP A 580 26.51 0.80 -9.32
N VAL A 581 26.45 0.37 -8.05
CA VAL A 581 26.95 1.17 -6.93
C VAL A 581 28.47 1.31 -7.02
N ASP A 582 29.17 0.21 -7.28
CA ASP A 582 30.63 0.21 -7.45
C ASP A 582 31.04 1.13 -8.61
N ALA A 583 30.30 1.11 -9.73
CA ALA A 583 30.51 2.02 -10.86
C ALA A 583 30.24 3.49 -10.50
N PHE A 584 29.22 3.78 -9.69
CA PHE A 584 28.97 5.13 -9.18
C PHE A 584 30.12 5.61 -8.29
N VAL A 585 30.57 4.78 -7.35
CA VAL A 585 31.69 5.09 -6.44
C VAL A 585 32.97 5.35 -7.25
N ALA A 586 33.26 4.50 -8.25
CA ALA A 586 34.40 4.65 -9.13
C ALA A 586 34.34 5.93 -9.96
N ALA A 587 33.19 6.27 -10.54
CA ALA A 587 33.03 7.49 -11.31
C ALA A 587 33.22 8.75 -10.45
N VAL A 588 32.68 8.77 -9.23
CA VAL A 588 32.90 9.89 -8.29
C VAL A 588 34.38 10.02 -7.94
N ALA A 589 35.09 8.91 -7.75
CA ALA A 589 36.53 8.93 -7.49
C ALA A 589 37.34 9.44 -8.71
N GLU A 590 37.02 8.98 -9.91
CA GLU A 590 37.62 9.45 -11.16
C GLU A 590 37.38 10.95 -11.36
N TRP A 591 36.17 11.43 -11.05
CA TRP A 591 35.84 12.84 -11.18
C TRP A 591 36.56 13.70 -10.15
N GLN A 592 36.77 13.22 -8.92
CA GLN A 592 37.60 13.90 -7.93
C GLN A 592 39.05 14.00 -8.42
N ALA A 593 39.62 12.91 -8.93
CA ALA A 593 41.00 12.91 -9.44
C ALA A 593 41.19 13.88 -10.61
N ALA A 594 40.18 14.05 -11.46
CA ALA A 594 40.21 14.97 -12.58
C ALA A 594 40.02 16.45 -12.19
N VAL A 595 39.34 16.72 -11.05
CA VAL A 595 39.23 18.08 -10.48
C VAL A 595 40.51 18.45 -9.74
N GLY A 596 41.23 17.47 -9.19
CA GLY A 596 42.45 17.65 -8.42
C GLY A 596 42.18 17.61 -6.92
N ASP A 597 43.21 17.24 -6.15
CA ASP A 597 43.08 17.09 -4.68
C ASP A 597 42.93 18.43 -3.95
N ASP A 598 43.32 19.52 -4.63
CA ASP A 598 43.22 20.90 -4.14
C ASP A 598 41.86 21.53 -4.42
N ASP A 599 40.88 20.85 -5.03
CA ASP A 599 39.57 21.41 -5.37
C ASP A 599 38.37 20.53 -4.93
N GLU A 600 37.24 21.18 -4.63
CA GLU A 600 36.02 20.52 -4.13
C GLU A 600 35.17 19.96 -5.26
N LEU A 601 35.00 18.64 -5.30
CA LEU A 601 34.10 17.99 -6.26
C LEU A 601 32.64 18.22 -5.86
N ARG A 602 31.82 18.63 -6.84
CA ARG A 602 30.37 18.84 -6.68
C ARG A 602 29.59 18.01 -7.69
N VAL A 603 28.75 17.11 -7.21
CA VAL A 603 27.98 16.19 -8.04
C VAL A 603 26.50 16.25 -7.68
N ALA A 604 25.64 16.50 -8.67
CA ALA A 604 24.20 16.39 -8.50
C ALA A 604 23.75 14.95 -8.79
N VAL A 605 22.86 14.40 -7.96
CA VAL A 605 22.37 13.03 -8.08
C VAL A 605 20.85 13.03 -8.05
N HIS A 606 20.21 12.50 -9.09
CA HIS A 606 18.76 12.53 -9.20
C HIS A 606 18.11 11.20 -9.55
N CYS A 607 16.88 11.06 -9.07
CA CYS A 607 15.95 10.02 -9.50
C CYS A 607 14.52 10.56 -9.40
N GLY A 608 13.52 9.74 -9.75
CA GLY A 608 12.12 10.15 -9.66
C GLY A 608 11.70 10.57 -8.23
N THR A 609 11.94 9.73 -7.22
CA THR A 609 11.34 9.88 -5.87
C THR A 609 12.37 10.15 -4.75
N GLY A 610 13.64 10.37 -5.08
CA GLY A 610 14.75 10.51 -4.10
C GLY A 610 15.22 9.20 -3.44
N GLY A 611 14.38 8.17 -3.32
CA GLY A 611 14.74 6.96 -2.56
C GLY A 611 15.94 6.15 -3.07
N VAL A 612 16.18 6.17 -4.39
CA VAL A 612 17.36 5.50 -4.98
C VAL A 612 18.60 6.39 -4.82
N THR A 613 18.44 7.71 -4.99
CA THR A 613 19.49 8.69 -4.69
C THR A 613 20.03 8.49 -3.28
N GLY A 614 19.13 8.35 -2.28
CA GLY A 614 19.54 8.09 -0.90
C GLY A 614 20.27 6.78 -0.68
N TYR A 615 19.90 5.71 -1.41
CA TYR A 615 20.61 4.43 -1.34
C TYR A 615 22.07 4.55 -1.82
N PHE A 616 22.29 5.19 -2.98
CA PHE A 616 23.65 5.37 -3.53
C PHE A 616 24.50 6.31 -2.67
N ILE A 617 23.93 7.43 -2.21
CA ILE A 617 24.63 8.38 -1.33
C ILE A 617 24.98 7.72 0.00
N ALA A 618 24.03 7.02 0.65
CA ALA A 618 24.29 6.36 1.93
C ALA A 618 25.36 5.26 1.80
N GLN A 619 25.37 4.52 0.70
CA GLN A 619 26.39 3.51 0.47
C GLN A 619 27.78 4.14 0.24
N LEU A 620 27.87 5.22 -0.51
CA LEU A 620 29.13 5.95 -0.69
C LEU A 620 29.67 6.54 0.62
N LEU A 621 28.78 7.08 1.48
CA LEU A 621 29.14 7.55 2.82
C LEU A 621 29.66 6.41 3.70
N ALA A 622 28.97 5.28 3.71
CA ALA A 622 29.40 4.11 4.48
C ALA A 622 30.76 3.55 3.97
N GLU A 623 31.00 3.62 2.66
CA GLU A 623 32.19 3.05 2.03
C GLU A 623 33.43 3.94 2.10
N ARG A 624 33.28 5.26 1.91
CA ARG A 624 34.41 6.19 1.82
C ARG A 624 34.61 7.06 3.06
N ALA A 625 33.54 7.35 3.79
CA ALA A 625 33.59 8.12 5.03
C ALA A 625 33.50 7.23 6.29
N HIS A 626 33.46 5.90 6.11
CA HIS A 626 33.36 4.91 7.20
C HIS A 626 32.20 5.18 8.17
N MET A 627 31.13 5.81 7.70
CA MET A 627 29.93 6.09 8.50
C MET A 627 29.14 4.82 8.74
N SER A 628 28.46 4.73 9.89
CA SER A 628 27.45 3.69 10.08
C SER A 628 26.31 3.87 9.06
N VAL A 629 25.61 2.78 8.72
CA VAL A 629 24.44 2.85 7.83
C VAL A 629 23.39 3.82 8.38
N ASP A 630 23.25 3.89 9.70
CA ASP A 630 22.30 4.79 10.38
C ASP A 630 22.68 6.25 10.17
N ASP A 631 23.94 6.61 10.42
CA ASP A 631 24.43 7.98 10.24
C ASP A 631 24.40 8.40 8.77
N ALA A 632 24.75 7.49 7.86
CA ALA A 632 24.70 7.74 6.42
C ALA A 632 23.25 8.00 5.94
N CYS A 633 22.28 7.22 6.45
CA CYS A 633 20.86 7.44 6.17
C CYS A 633 20.36 8.75 6.79
N ALA A 634 20.81 9.10 8.00
CA ALA A 634 20.44 10.34 8.67
C ALA A 634 20.99 11.57 7.93
N ALA A 635 22.25 11.53 7.50
CA ALA A 635 22.89 12.60 6.72
C ALA A 635 22.14 12.85 5.40
N TYR A 636 21.78 11.78 4.68
CA TYR A 636 20.93 11.91 3.48
C TYR A 636 19.55 12.49 3.80
N SER A 637 18.91 12.00 4.87
CA SER A 637 17.55 12.41 5.23
C SER A 637 17.47 13.88 5.63
N ALA A 638 18.50 14.39 6.32
CA ALA A 638 18.63 15.80 6.65
C ALA A 638 18.82 16.67 5.40
N ALA A 639 19.62 16.20 4.45
CA ALA A 639 19.88 16.91 3.20
C ALA A 639 18.70 16.90 2.21
N TRP A 640 17.83 15.90 2.26
CA TRP A 640 16.70 15.76 1.33
C TRP A 640 15.39 15.44 2.06
N PRO A 641 14.68 16.38 2.70
CA PRO A 641 13.45 16.05 3.44
C PRO A 641 12.29 15.66 2.50
N PRO A 642 11.52 14.57 2.75
CA PRO A 642 11.52 13.71 3.94
C PRO A 642 12.52 12.54 3.91
N GLY A 643 13.40 12.45 2.93
CA GLY A 643 14.60 11.61 3.02
C GLY A 643 14.37 10.13 2.82
N TYR A 644 13.22 9.76 2.27
CA TYR A 644 12.75 8.39 2.33
C TYR A 644 13.60 7.42 1.49
N ILE A 645 14.45 6.64 2.15
CA ILE A 645 15.06 5.43 1.60
C ILE A 645 14.10 4.26 1.85
N PRO A 646 13.55 3.61 0.81
CA PRO A 646 12.63 2.48 0.99
C PRO A 646 13.22 1.38 1.86
N LYS A 647 12.41 0.79 2.77
CA LYS A 647 12.84 -0.28 3.70
C LYS A 647 13.63 -1.41 3.02
N ARG A 648 13.29 -1.76 1.78
CA ARG A 648 14.01 -2.78 1.00
C ARG A 648 15.47 -2.39 0.68
N LEU A 649 15.74 -1.10 0.44
CA LEU A 649 17.06 -0.57 0.15
C LEU A 649 17.85 -0.41 1.45
N GLN A 650 17.19 0.04 2.53
CA GLN A 650 17.79 0.05 3.87
C GLN A 650 18.25 -1.36 4.30
N LYS A 651 17.38 -2.38 4.14
CA LYS A 651 17.76 -3.78 4.40
C LYS A 651 18.99 -4.22 3.61
N GLN A 652 19.13 -3.77 2.36
CA GLN A 652 20.30 -4.07 1.56
C GLN A 652 21.55 -3.37 2.09
N LEU A 653 21.47 -2.10 2.52
CA LEU A 653 22.59 -1.38 3.13
C LEU A 653 23.14 -2.13 4.35
N TYR A 654 22.28 -2.52 5.30
CA TYR A 654 22.70 -3.32 6.46
C TYR A 654 23.24 -4.70 6.07
N PHE A 655 22.67 -5.34 5.05
CA PHE A 655 23.17 -6.63 4.57
C PHE A 655 24.60 -6.51 4.00
N VAL A 656 24.87 -5.47 3.22
CA VAL A 656 26.21 -5.19 2.67
C VAL A 656 27.19 -4.85 3.79
N GLU A 657 26.80 -4.01 4.74
CA GLU A 657 27.61 -3.67 5.92
C GLU A 657 27.98 -4.93 6.72
N ARG A 658 27.00 -5.78 7.05
CA ARG A 658 27.23 -7.03 7.78
C ARG A 658 28.19 -7.95 7.02
N LYS A 659 28.00 -8.15 5.71
CA LYS A 659 28.91 -8.96 4.89
C LYS A 659 30.33 -8.39 4.85
N LYS A 660 30.50 -7.06 4.88
CA LYS A 660 31.82 -6.43 4.95
C LYS A 660 32.47 -6.68 6.31
N ARG A 661 31.72 -6.60 7.42
CA ARG A 661 32.22 -6.95 8.76
C ARG A 661 32.62 -8.42 8.86
N GLU A 662 31.82 -9.33 8.30
CA GLU A 662 32.12 -10.77 8.24
C GLU A 662 33.38 -11.07 7.41
N ARG A 663 33.58 -10.35 6.29
CA ARG A 663 34.79 -10.47 5.46
C ARG A 663 36.03 -9.82 6.10
N GLY A 664 35.85 -8.71 6.83
CA GLY A 664 36.91 -8.03 7.58
C GLY A 664 37.36 -8.80 8.83
N GLY A 665 36.44 -9.53 9.48
CA GLY A 665 36.75 -10.40 10.62
C GLY A 665 37.52 -11.68 10.26
N LEU A 666 37.66 -11.99 8.97
CA LEU A 666 38.48 -13.10 8.45
C LEU A 666 39.94 -12.71 8.17
N ALA A 667 40.27 -11.41 8.24
CA ALA A 667 41.66 -10.95 8.23
C ALA A 667 42.15 -10.77 9.68
N LYS A 668 42.50 -11.89 10.34
CA LYS A 668 43.34 -11.82 11.54
C LYS A 668 44.75 -11.40 11.11
N GLU A 669 45.23 -10.27 11.63
CA GLU A 669 46.66 -9.99 11.66
C GLU A 669 47.38 -11.03 12.54
N PRO A 670 48.62 -11.42 12.19
CA PRO A 670 49.39 -12.36 12.99
C PRO A 670 50.08 -11.64 14.15
N GLY A 671 49.71 -12.03 15.36
CA GLY A 671 50.55 -11.97 16.56
C GLY A 671 50.49 -10.68 17.38
N ASP A 672 49.95 -10.77 18.60
CA ASP A 672 50.75 -10.50 19.80
C ASP A 672 50.11 -11.20 21.02
N ASP A 673 50.92 -11.96 21.73
CA ASP A 673 50.55 -12.73 22.92
C ASP A 673 50.57 -11.81 24.15
N GLY A 674 49.48 -11.79 24.95
CA GLY A 674 49.46 -11.11 26.24
C GLY A 674 48.32 -11.60 27.15
N PRO A 675 48.57 -11.86 28.45
CA PRO A 675 47.76 -12.79 29.24
C PRO A 675 46.49 -12.15 29.82
N MET A 676 45.42 -12.94 29.87
CA MET A 676 44.18 -12.68 30.62
C MET A 676 44.39 -12.78 32.14
N PRO A 677 43.73 -11.93 32.95
CA PRO A 677 43.40 -12.29 34.33
C PRO A 677 41.96 -12.81 34.44
N LEU A 678 41.84 -13.85 35.27
CA LEU A 678 40.61 -14.42 35.86
C LEU A 678 39.78 -13.33 36.59
N THR A 679 38.47 -13.43 36.84
CA THR A 679 37.82 -14.42 37.72
C THR A 679 36.28 -14.28 37.72
N THR A 680 35.61 -15.43 37.94
CA THR A 680 34.39 -15.68 38.75
C THR A 680 33.09 -14.91 38.50
N GLU A 681 32.02 -15.62 38.12
CA GLU A 681 31.04 -16.18 39.06
C GLU A 681 30.10 -17.15 38.33
N GLN A 682 30.09 -18.41 38.78
CA GLN A 682 29.05 -19.40 38.50
C GLN A 682 28.42 -19.77 39.85
N LEU A 683 27.08 -19.82 39.91
CA LEU A 683 26.37 -20.80 40.72
C LEU A 683 25.04 -21.19 40.03
N PRO A 684 24.56 -22.44 40.17
CA PRO A 684 23.74 -23.15 39.18
C PRO A 684 22.29 -23.37 39.63
N LYS A 685 21.43 -23.84 38.71
CA LYS A 685 20.17 -24.52 39.07
C LYS A 685 20.07 -25.87 38.34
N SER A 686 19.66 -26.83 39.15
CA SER A 686 19.60 -28.28 39.02
C SER A 686 18.55 -28.81 38.04
N GLU A 687 18.92 -29.83 37.28
CA GLU A 687 18.01 -30.72 36.56
C GLU A 687 17.50 -31.85 37.49
N GLN A 688 16.23 -32.23 37.30
CA GLN A 688 15.57 -33.37 37.94
C GLN A 688 15.91 -34.69 37.24
N PRO A 689 15.93 -35.83 37.95
CA PRO A 689 16.20 -37.14 37.37
C PRO A 689 14.91 -37.87 36.92
N PRO A 690 15.02 -38.87 36.04
CA PRO A 690 13.91 -39.74 35.65
C PRO A 690 13.76 -40.95 36.60
N LEU A 691 12.52 -41.46 36.66
CA LEU A 691 12.11 -42.68 37.36
C LEU A 691 12.02 -43.88 36.40
N ASP A 692 12.16 -45.05 37.01
CA ASP A 692 11.83 -46.42 36.56
C ASP A 692 12.86 -47.19 35.72
N ALA A 693 13.56 -48.13 36.37
CA ALA A 693 13.20 -49.55 36.30
C ALA A 693 13.95 -50.37 37.37
N VAL A 694 13.24 -51.37 37.86
CA VAL A 694 13.53 -52.26 38.99
C VAL A 694 14.38 -53.44 38.54
N GLU A 695 15.42 -53.83 39.29
CA GLU A 695 15.74 -55.25 39.50
C GLU A 695 16.59 -55.54 40.76
N GLU A 696 15.94 -56.30 41.63
CA GLU A 696 16.36 -57.32 42.60
C GLU A 696 17.74 -57.36 43.32
N THR A 697 17.61 -57.17 44.64
CA THR A 697 18.01 -58.07 45.74
C THR A 697 19.46 -58.26 46.22
N LYS A 698 19.53 -58.25 47.57
CA LYS A 698 20.41 -58.94 48.53
C LYS A 698 21.39 -58.03 49.27
N ASN A 699 21.06 -57.66 50.52
CA ASN A 699 21.26 -58.40 51.79
C ASN A 699 22.61 -58.05 52.46
N VAL A 700 22.51 -57.58 53.70
CA VAL A 700 23.29 -57.92 54.92
C VAL A 700 23.80 -56.70 55.68
N ASP A 701 23.17 -56.51 56.85
CA ASP A 701 23.66 -56.09 58.17
C ASP A 701 24.92 -55.23 58.29
N SER A 702 24.76 -54.06 58.93
CA SER A 702 25.29 -53.73 60.27
C SER A 702 24.87 -52.31 60.68
#